data_AF-A0A013SUX6-F1
#
_entry.id   AF-A0A013SUX6-F1
#
_cell.length_a   1.000
_cell.length_b   1.000
_cell.length_c   1.000
_cell.angle_alpha   90.00
_cell.angle_beta   90.00
_cell.angle_gamma   90.00
#
_symmetry.space_group_name_H-M   'P 1'
#
loop_
_entity.id
_entity.type
_entity.pdbx_description
1 polymer ?
#
loop_
_entity_poly.entity_id
_entity_poly.type
_entity_poly.pdbx_seq_one_letter_code
_entity_poly.pdbx_strand_id
1 'polypeptide(L)'
;MNKKILWPFALTTLVIILNGCGGGSSNINENPNAGNSGGPLTSGSCKPSVSNTDNRDFTCLEFALDYPIEGINFDCSSAPGQHFATKLSQNAVIGSCKTGDTARFYLQGKDSKQIFLGNVKLDTIGKYTVVGNNGTTQMSRPVYLRLLDLATGITGKTPVALDKNDETIKVAMALIKIFQSIGVENNDNLIGDIQPTNVTDEKKAQLTKLSQSITAADFQSGAYVSILKPWLDVSQISDDDAYRLVVQTTNLSNAGVLEGFDLAILRAFRGCNSTIKDCESESTTLRRAANSMYLISDRQGYSLGYGLQWKGSNVKYAAALLEKEKPIKMTANAQKNWIDPISREIQPNTPLSLSISDDINEDLQIYQGKFINNYAVAGTETFYKGLTQLSTGNPKHYGLWRQSVGGETYNGVLDIVKEYPISYLEKSVFKTARNVKAGENYIFPLNATLTFNFATSGIQPVSLGIVIDENGDIRTDIKPNATPTDMSGQCATVSDATLIDSNGIRQYRIGTTAATLDLPTQNDQSIFIRMILSNPKFANINGAMVGVTFTLPSAGTAKLNLFNLLANKVDDNSINLNNGAKELASWFNEHAFAQNRYNNVTKLTPTEDEKALAKRIAGTVTIKLADQSIPACKAIKTKS
;
A
#
# COMPACT_ATOMS: atom_id res chain seq x y z
N MET A 1 -18.15 -28.01 -34.82
CA MET A 1 -18.37 -28.33 -33.40
C MET A 1 -17.26 -27.73 -32.57
N ASN A 2 -17.61 -26.73 -31.75
CA ASN A 2 -16.72 -25.94 -30.90
C ASN A 2 -16.03 -26.80 -29.84
N LYS A 3 -14.71 -26.96 -29.93
CA LYS A 3 -13.89 -27.39 -28.80
C LYS A 3 -13.57 -26.17 -27.94
N LYS A 4 -14.35 -25.98 -26.87
CA LYS A 4 -14.00 -25.06 -25.78
C LYS A 4 -12.71 -25.56 -25.14
N ILE A 5 -11.59 -24.92 -25.48
CA ILE A 5 -10.35 -25.07 -24.73
C ILE A 5 -10.53 -24.25 -23.45
N LEU A 6 -10.96 -24.91 -22.39
CA LEU A 6 -10.88 -24.42 -21.03
C LEU A 6 -9.39 -24.31 -20.68
N TRP A 7 -8.84 -23.11 -20.78
CA TRP A 7 -7.52 -22.81 -20.23
C TRP A 7 -7.67 -22.80 -18.69
N PRO A 8 -7.03 -23.74 -17.96
CA PRO A 8 -6.96 -23.63 -16.51
C PRO A 8 -6.10 -22.40 -16.20
N PHE A 9 -6.62 -21.55 -15.31
CA PHE A 9 -5.99 -20.33 -14.81
C PHE A 9 -4.59 -20.60 -14.24
N ALA A 10 -3.58 -20.54 -15.10
CA ALA A 10 -2.18 -20.46 -14.71
C ALA A 10 -1.81 -18.98 -14.47
N LEU A 11 -2.38 -18.41 -13.40
CA LEU A 11 -1.84 -17.22 -12.72
C LEU A 11 -0.80 -17.63 -11.65
N THR A 12 -0.10 -18.74 -11.88
CA THR A 12 1.05 -19.20 -11.07
C THR A 12 2.37 -18.68 -11.63
N THR A 13 2.39 -17.43 -12.11
CA THR A 13 3.63 -16.81 -12.62
C THR A 13 4.38 -16.20 -11.44
N LEU A 14 5.46 -16.88 -11.03
CA LEU A 14 6.56 -16.46 -10.14
C LEU A 14 6.25 -15.32 -9.14
N VAL A 15 5.97 -15.69 -7.89
CA VAL A 15 6.05 -14.78 -6.73
C VAL A 15 7.15 -15.30 -5.83
N ILE A 16 8.28 -14.60 -5.79
CA ILE A 16 9.40 -14.86 -4.88
C ILE A 16 9.25 -13.90 -3.68
N ILE A 17 8.96 -14.52 -2.52
CA ILE A 17 9.29 -14.10 -1.14
C ILE A 17 8.51 -12.89 -0.54
N LEU A 18 7.48 -13.24 0.22
CA LEU A 18 6.84 -12.47 1.30
C LEU A 18 7.63 -12.62 2.61
N ASN A 19 8.83 -12.09 2.74
CA ASN A 19 9.45 -11.98 4.08
C ASN A 19 8.98 -10.71 4.79
N GLY A 20 7.72 -10.77 5.25
CA GLY A 20 7.08 -9.71 6.01
C GLY A 20 5.82 -10.18 6.75
N CYS A 21 5.78 -11.44 7.17
CA CYS A 21 4.94 -11.94 8.28
C CYS A 21 5.55 -13.25 8.74
N GLY A 22 6.03 -13.29 9.99
CA GLY A 22 6.59 -14.50 10.58
C GLY A 22 5.58 -15.65 10.54
N GLY A 23 6.05 -16.83 10.15
CA GLY A 23 5.24 -18.05 10.10
C GLY A 23 4.69 -18.40 11.48
N GLY A 24 3.41 -18.13 11.67
CA GLY A 24 2.58 -18.70 12.74
C GLY A 24 1.45 -19.47 12.08
N SER A 25 1.59 -20.79 12.02
CA SER A 25 0.49 -21.69 11.65
C SER A 25 -0.63 -21.55 12.69
N SER A 26 -1.76 -20.95 12.31
CA SER A 26 -3.02 -21.16 13.01
C SER A 26 -3.83 -22.17 12.20
N ASN A 27 -3.62 -23.45 12.51
CA ASN A 27 -4.63 -24.47 12.22
C ASN A 27 -5.86 -24.16 13.06
N ILE A 28 -6.74 -23.29 12.55
CA ILE A 28 -8.10 -23.16 13.09
C ILE A 28 -8.87 -24.39 12.60
N ASN A 29 -8.83 -25.46 13.38
CA ASN A 29 -9.81 -26.53 13.34
C ASN A 29 -10.91 -26.18 14.34
N GLU A 30 -11.89 -25.37 13.91
CA GLU A 30 -13.11 -25.16 14.69
C GLU A 30 -14.31 -25.66 13.90
N ASN A 31 -15.11 -26.47 14.60
CA ASN A 31 -16.26 -27.16 14.08
C ASN A 31 -17.33 -26.14 13.62
N PRO A 32 -17.70 -26.09 12.33
CA PRO A 32 -18.68 -25.13 11.80
C PRO A 32 -20.11 -25.33 12.33
N ASN A 33 -20.35 -26.36 13.16
CA ASN A 33 -21.65 -26.65 13.78
C ASN A 33 -21.75 -26.22 15.27
N ALA A 34 -20.76 -25.54 15.85
CA ALA A 34 -20.79 -25.09 17.26
C ALA A 34 -21.60 -23.78 17.48
N GLY A 35 -22.44 -23.39 16.51
CA GLY A 35 -23.39 -22.30 16.63
C GLY A 35 -24.59 -22.71 17.50
N ASN A 36 -24.36 -22.87 18.80
CA ASN A 36 -25.31 -22.58 19.89
C ASN A 36 -24.65 -23.04 21.21
N SER A 37 -24.69 -22.15 22.21
CA SER A 37 -24.15 -22.28 23.58
C SER A 37 -22.64 -22.01 23.77
N GLY A 38 -22.29 -20.72 23.90
CA GLY A 38 -21.20 -20.25 24.76
C GLY A 38 -19.75 -20.42 24.30
N GLY A 39 -19.50 -20.91 23.07
CA GLY A 39 -18.16 -20.92 22.48
C GLY A 39 -17.76 -19.58 21.85
N PRO A 40 -16.44 -19.31 21.66
CA PRO A 40 -15.98 -18.14 20.92
C PRO A 40 -16.52 -18.18 19.47
N LEU A 41 -17.05 -17.05 18.98
CA LEU A 41 -17.53 -16.95 17.59
C LEU A 41 -16.37 -17.19 16.62
N THR A 42 -16.63 -17.86 15.49
CA THR A 42 -15.63 -18.00 14.42
C THR A 42 -15.50 -16.71 13.60
N SER A 43 -14.40 -16.56 12.86
CA SER A 43 -14.13 -15.38 12.03
C SER A 43 -14.76 -15.46 10.62
N GLY A 44 -15.82 -16.23 10.43
CA GLY A 44 -16.58 -16.25 9.19
C GLY A 44 -17.23 -17.59 8.82
N SER A 45 -18.00 -17.56 7.72
CA SER A 45 -18.85 -18.67 7.27
C SER A 45 -18.15 -19.64 6.31
N CYS A 46 -16.92 -19.34 5.91
CA CYS A 46 -16.11 -20.15 5.00
C CYS A 46 -14.61 -19.88 5.27
N LYS A 47 -13.73 -20.70 4.71
CA LYS A 47 -12.28 -20.50 4.81
C LYS A 47 -11.68 -20.45 3.40
N PRO A 48 -10.92 -19.40 3.05
CA PRO A 48 -10.18 -19.40 1.80
C PRO A 48 -9.24 -20.60 1.79
N SER A 49 -9.20 -21.33 0.68
CA SER A 49 -8.27 -22.44 0.56
C SER A 49 -6.84 -21.91 0.44
N VAL A 50 -6.03 -22.23 1.44
CA VAL A 50 -4.61 -21.91 1.55
C VAL A 50 -3.75 -23.18 1.56
N SER A 51 -4.29 -24.32 1.15
CA SER A 51 -3.55 -25.59 1.06
C SER A 51 -3.36 -26.00 -0.40
N ASN A 52 -2.24 -26.67 -0.64
CA ASN A 52 -1.88 -27.30 -1.92
C ASN A 52 -2.54 -28.68 -2.13
N THR A 53 -3.34 -29.15 -1.16
CA THR A 53 -3.92 -30.50 -1.15
C THR A 53 -5.45 -30.52 -1.10
N ASP A 54 -6.12 -29.41 -0.79
CA ASP A 54 -7.59 -29.34 -0.74
C ASP A 54 -8.20 -28.66 -1.97
N ASN A 55 -9.44 -29.03 -2.28
CA ASN A 55 -10.25 -28.35 -3.28
C ASN A 55 -10.32 -26.85 -2.93
N ARG A 56 -9.80 -26.01 -3.82
CA ARG A 56 -9.83 -24.56 -3.63
C ARG A 56 -11.26 -24.06 -3.49
N ASP A 57 -11.64 -23.57 -2.31
CA ASP A 57 -12.89 -22.83 -2.14
C ASP A 57 -12.73 -21.40 -2.67
N PHE A 58 -12.78 -21.28 -4.01
CA PHE A 58 -12.84 -20.01 -4.71
C PHE A 58 -14.14 -19.24 -4.46
N THR A 59 -15.09 -19.85 -3.76
CA THR A 59 -16.35 -19.22 -3.37
C THR A 59 -16.24 -18.55 -2.01
N CYS A 60 -15.09 -18.59 -1.33
CA CYS A 60 -14.87 -17.86 -0.09
C CYS A 60 -14.16 -16.51 -0.32
N LEU A 61 -14.71 -15.46 0.25
CA LEU A 61 -14.16 -14.10 0.22
C LEU A 61 -13.82 -13.65 1.65
N GLU A 62 -12.54 -13.64 1.95
CA GLU A 62 -11.96 -13.02 3.13
C GLU A 62 -11.76 -11.52 2.93
N PHE A 63 -12.18 -10.74 3.93
CA PHE A 63 -12.01 -9.30 3.99
C PHE A 63 -11.18 -8.90 5.21
N ALA A 64 -10.50 -7.77 5.10
CA ALA A 64 -9.82 -7.11 6.20
C ALA A 64 -10.38 -5.70 6.38
N LEU A 65 -10.57 -5.27 7.62
CA LEU A 65 -11.00 -3.91 7.93
C LEU A 65 -9.83 -2.94 7.79
N ASP A 66 -10.03 -1.79 7.14
CA ASP A 66 -9.02 -0.73 7.05
C ASP A 66 -8.81 0.00 8.40
N TYR A 67 -9.85 0.08 9.23
CA TYR A 67 -9.75 0.40 10.65
C TYR A 67 -9.63 -0.90 11.46
N PRO A 68 -8.55 -1.11 12.25
CA PRO A 68 -8.27 -2.39 12.90
C PRO A 68 -9.14 -2.60 14.16
N ILE A 69 -10.44 -2.85 13.98
CA ILE A 69 -11.39 -3.08 15.08
C ILE A 69 -11.89 -4.53 15.15
N GLU A 70 -11.45 -5.24 16.19
CA GLU A 70 -11.85 -6.60 16.52
C GLU A 70 -13.18 -6.64 17.28
N GLY A 71 -13.92 -7.74 17.12
CA GLY A 71 -15.14 -8.00 17.89
C GLY A 71 -16.42 -7.45 17.27
N ILE A 72 -16.36 -6.90 16.05
CA ILE A 72 -17.56 -6.53 15.29
C ILE A 72 -18.32 -7.79 14.90
N ASN A 73 -19.60 -7.87 15.24
CA ASN A 73 -20.46 -8.96 14.82
C ASN A 73 -20.81 -8.83 13.34
N PHE A 74 -20.93 -9.96 12.64
CA PHE A 74 -21.49 -9.98 11.29
C PHE A 74 -22.24 -11.26 10.95
N ASP A 75 -23.22 -11.11 10.06
CA ASP A 75 -23.98 -12.21 9.46
C ASP A 75 -23.73 -12.25 7.95
N CYS A 76 -23.56 -13.45 7.39
CA CYS A 76 -23.45 -13.66 5.95
C CYS A 76 -24.80 -14.13 5.39
N SER A 77 -25.28 -13.53 4.29
CA SER A 77 -26.59 -13.87 3.70
C SER A 77 -26.75 -15.35 3.32
N SER A 78 -25.67 -16.05 2.98
CA SER A 78 -25.67 -17.48 2.64
C SER A 78 -25.61 -18.43 3.86
N ALA A 79 -25.46 -17.90 5.07
CA ALA A 79 -25.35 -18.67 6.33
C ALA A 79 -26.42 -18.20 7.34
N PRO A 80 -27.72 -18.39 7.04
CA PRO A 80 -28.80 -17.90 7.91
C PRO A 80 -28.74 -18.54 9.30
N GLY A 81 -28.93 -17.72 10.34
CA GLY A 81 -28.93 -18.16 11.74
C GLY A 81 -27.53 -18.38 12.33
N GLN A 82 -26.46 -18.14 11.56
CA GLN A 82 -25.09 -18.15 12.07
C GLN A 82 -24.61 -16.71 12.27
N HIS A 83 -23.88 -16.50 13.38
CA HIS A 83 -23.34 -15.21 13.77
C HIS A 83 -21.83 -15.32 13.91
N PHE A 84 -21.10 -14.34 13.39
CA PHE A 84 -19.65 -14.32 13.39
C PHE A 84 -19.13 -13.05 14.08
N ALA A 85 -17.83 -13.01 14.36
CA ALA A 85 -17.16 -11.81 14.81
C ALA A 85 -15.82 -11.61 14.09
N THR A 86 -15.47 -10.36 13.81
CA THR A 86 -14.15 -10.03 13.26
C THR A 86 -13.07 -10.37 14.29
N LYS A 87 -11.93 -10.87 13.83
CA LYS A 87 -10.80 -11.25 14.69
C LYS A 87 -9.49 -10.65 14.20
N LEU A 88 -8.62 -10.28 15.14
CA LEU A 88 -7.26 -9.90 14.80
C LEU A 88 -6.48 -11.16 14.40
N SER A 89 -5.96 -11.17 13.18
CA SER A 89 -5.06 -12.19 12.68
C SER A 89 -3.82 -11.51 12.14
N GLN A 90 -2.68 -11.73 12.81
CA GLN A 90 -1.46 -10.98 12.57
C GLN A 90 -1.74 -9.46 12.77
N ASN A 91 -1.47 -8.62 11.78
CA ASN A 91 -1.67 -7.16 11.85
C ASN A 91 -2.91 -6.69 11.06
N ALA A 92 -3.90 -7.57 10.88
CA ALA A 92 -5.14 -7.24 10.19
C ALA A 92 -6.34 -7.83 10.93
N VAL A 93 -7.42 -7.06 11.03
CA VAL A 93 -8.68 -7.58 11.54
C VAL A 93 -9.51 -8.12 10.39
N ILE A 94 -9.78 -9.43 10.43
CA ILE A 94 -10.35 -10.18 9.31
C ILE A 94 -11.73 -10.76 9.61
N GLY A 95 -12.45 -11.05 8.53
CA GLY A 95 -13.63 -11.90 8.50
C GLY A 95 -13.83 -12.55 7.13
N SER A 96 -14.75 -13.52 7.01
CA SER A 96 -15.04 -14.16 5.72
C SER A 96 -16.52 -14.52 5.52
N CYS A 97 -16.99 -14.35 4.28
CA CYS A 97 -18.30 -14.82 3.80
C CYS A 97 -18.14 -15.43 2.40
N LYS A 98 -19.20 -16.05 1.85
CA LYS A 98 -19.14 -16.54 0.47
C LYS A 98 -19.16 -15.38 -0.52
N THR A 99 -18.50 -15.55 -1.66
CA THR A 99 -18.54 -14.62 -2.79
C THR A 99 -19.99 -14.39 -3.22
N GLY A 100 -20.38 -13.11 -3.31
CA GLY A 100 -21.76 -12.72 -3.60
C GLY A 100 -22.60 -12.42 -2.37
N ASP A 101 -22.14 -12.74 -1.16
CA ASP A 101 -22.87 -12.43 0.07
C ASP A 101 -23.02 -10.93 0.31
N THR A 102 -24.14 -10.59 0.93
CA THR A 102 -24.27 -9.34 1.68
C THR A 102 -23.94 -9.65 3.13
N ALA A 103 -22.90 -8.99 3.65
CA ALA A 103 -22.51 -9.07 5.04
C ALA A 103 -23.21 -7.96 5.84
N ARG A 104 -23.91 -8.32 6.90
CA ARG A 104 -24.57 -7.38 7.82
C ARG A 104 -23.70 -7.20 9.05
N PHE A 105 -23.16 -6.00 9.26
CA PHE A 105 -22.28 -5.68 10.38
C PHE A 105 -23.03 -4.99 11.51
N TYR A 106 -22.70 -5.33 12.76
CA TYR A 106 -23.31 -4.75 13.95
C TYR A 106 -22.47 -4.98 15.22
N LEU A 107 -22.82 -4.30 16.32
CA LEU A 107 -22.39 -4.66 17.67
C LEU A 107 -23.60 -5.14 18.48
N GLN A 108 -23.48 -6.30 19.11
CA GLN A 108 -24.51 -6.83 20.00
C GLN A 108 -23.91 -7.84 21.00
N GLY A 109 -24.24 -7.67 22.27
CA GLY A 109 -24.09 -8.69 23.31
C GLY A 109 -25.34 -9.58 23.42
N LYS A 110 -25.26 -10.66 24.20
CA LYS A 110 -26.40 -11.56 24.41
C LYS A 110 -27.63 -10.80 24.94
N ASP A 111 -28.77 -10.96 24.27
CA ASP A 111 -30.07 -10.33 24.62
C ASP A 111 -30.02 -8.80 24.77
N SER A 112 -29.08 -8.13 24.09
CA SER A 112 -28.86 -6.68 24.20
C SER A 112 -29.33 -5.89 22.98
N LYS A 113 -29.41 -4.55 23.14
CA LYS A 113 -29.67 -3.63 22.03
C LYS A 113 -28.54 -3.70 21.00
N GLN A 114 -28.89 -3.50 19.74
CA GLN A 114 -27.94 -3.61 18.64
C GLN A 114 -27.50 -2.22 18.16
N ILE A 115 -26.22 -2.08 17.80
CA ILE A 115 -25.72 -0.95 17.03
C ILE A 115 -25.50 -1.43 15.60
N PHE A 116 -26.30 -0.96 14.66
CA PHE A 116 -26.14 -1.31 13.25
C PHE A 116 -24.91 -0.61 12.64
N LEU A 117 -24.06 -1.34 11.92
CA LEU A 117 -22.85 -0.80 11.29
C LEU A 117 -22.86 -0.85 9.76
N GLY A 118 -23.93 -1.36 9.15
CA GLY A 118 -24.13 -1.35 7.70
C GLY A 118 -24.35 -2.73 7.09
N ASN A 119 -24.97 -2.75 5.91
CA ASN A 119 -25.06 -3.93 5.04
C ASN A 119 -24.13 -3.72 3.84
N VAL A 120 -23.11 -4.57 3.70
CA VAL A 120 -22.12 -4.46 2.62
C VAL A 120 -22.27 -5.62 1.67
N LYS A 121 -22.58 -5.33 0.41
CA LYS A 121 -22.58 -6.33 -0.66
C LYS A 121 -21.12 -6.61 -1.04
N LEU A 122 -20.56 -7.72 -0.58
CA LEU A 122 -19.13 -7.95 -0.64
C LEU A 122 -18.60 -8.07 -2.08
N ASP A 123 -19.45 -8.45 -3.03
CA ASP A 123 -19.10 -8.51 -4.45
C ASP A 123 -18.83 -7.13 -5.08
N THR A 124 -19.19 -6.03 -4.40
CA THR A 124 -18.86 -4.66 -4.79
C THR A 124 -17.47 -4.25 -4.31
N ILE A 125 -16.94 -4.95 -3.30
CA ILE A 125 -15.60 -4.72 -2.71
C ILE A 125 -14.56 -5.61 -3.40
N GLY A 126 -14.91 -6.89 -3.57
CA GLY A 126 -14.01 -7.93 -4.03
C GLY A 126 -14.74 -9.08 -4.73
N LYS A 127 -14.13 -9.66 -5.77
CA LYS A 127 -14.68 -10.83 -6.47
C LYS A 127 -14.09 -12.17 -6.03
N TYR A 128 -12.91 -12.15 -5.45
CA TYR A 128 -12.22 -13.33 -4.94
C TYR A 128 -11.14 -12.92 -3.94
N THR A 129 -10.78 -13.84 -3.04
CA THR A 129 -9.57 -13.71 -2.23
C THR A 129 -8.37 -14.18 -3.04
N VAL A 130 -7.40 -13.30 -3.22
CA VAL A 130 -6.13 -13.68 -3.86
C VAL A 130 -5.36 -14.57 -2.88
N VAL A 131 -4.74 -15.65 -3.36
CA VAL A 131 -3.85 -16.48 -2.54
C VAL A 131 -2.43 -16.30 -3.06
N GLY A 132 -1.55 -15.75 -2.21
CA GLY A 132 -0.12 -15.63 -2.48
C GLY A 132 0.63 -16.86 -2.00
N ASN A 133 1.83 -17.09 -2.54
CA ASN A 133 2.76 -18.11 -2.07
C ASN A 133 4.05 -17.44 -1.58
N ASN A 134 4.51 -17.80 -0.38
CA ASN A 134 5.77 -17.34 0.21
C ASN A 134 6.86 -18.43 0.20
N GLY A 135 6.91 -19.25 -0.85
CA GLY A 135 7.83 -20.38 -0.96
C GLY A 135 7.31 -21.64 -0.24
N THR A 136 7.08 -21.58 1.08
CA THR A 136 6.68 -22.75 1.89
C THR A 136 5.24 -22.69 2.43
N THR A 137 4.60 -21.52 2.40
CA THR A 137 3.25 -21.29 2.91
C THR A 137 2.43 -20.47 1.92
N GLN A 138 1.18 -20.87 1.70
CA GLN A 138 0.20 -20.04 1.01
C GLN A 138 -0.49 -19.12 2.02
N MET A 139 -0.72 -17.87 1.63
CA MET A 139 -1.41 -16.89 2.47
C MET A 139 -2.54 -16.25 1.67
N SER A 140 -3.71 -16.13 2.30
CA SER A 140 -4.79 -15.32 1.76
C SER A 140 -4.39 -13.85 1.79
N ARG A 141 -4.78 -13.12 0.74
CA ARG A 141 -4.70 -11.67 0.65
C ARG A 141 -6.14 -11.17 0.70
N PRO A 142 -6.62 -10.73 1.87
CA PRO A 142 -7.99 -10.30 2.02
C PRO A 142 -8.28 -9.05 1.18
N VAL A 143 -9.53 -8.88 0.79
CA VAL A 143 -9.99 -7.61 0.20
C VAL A 143 -10.22 -6.60 1.32
N TYR A 144 -9.78 -5.36 1.13
CA TYR A 144 -9.95 -4.34 2.16
C TYR A 144 -11.38 -3.79 2.12
N LEU A 145 -12.13 -4.07 3.17
CA LEU A 145 -13.42 -3.46 3.47
C LEU A 145 -13.14 -2.16 4.21
N ARG A 146 -13.49 -1.05 3.58
CA ARG A 146 -13.22 0.29 4.11
C ARG A 146 -14.32 0.73 5.06
N LEU A 147 -13.97 1.64 5.95
CA LEU A 147 -14.95 2.39 6.73
C LEU A 147 -16.01 3.07 5.84
N LEU A 148 -15.60 3.55 4.66
CA LEU A 148 -16.51 4.11 3.66
C LEU A 148 -17.52 3.09 3.12
N ASP A 149 -17.16 1.81 3.06
CA ASP A 149 -18.04 0.75 2.60
C ASP A 149 -19.10 0.42 3.67
N LEU A 150 -18.73 0.46 4.96
CA LEU A 150 -19.69 0.38 6.09
C LEU A 150 -20.65 1.58 6.08
N ALA A 151 -20.11 2.80 5.96
CA ALA A 151 -20.92 4.02 5.93
C ALA A 151 -21.87 4.06 4.71
N THR A 152 -21.41 3.59 3.55
CA THR A 152 -22.26 3.40 2.36
C THR A 152 -23.34 2.35 2.62
N GLY A 153 -23.02 1.27 3.34
CA GLY A 153 -23.98 0.24 3.75
C GLY A 153 -25.01 0.71 4.78
N ILE A 154 -24.76 1.81 5.49
CA ILE A 154 -25.73 2.47 6.39
C ILE A 154 -26.61 3.44 5.60
N THR A 155 -26.00 4.29 4.78
CA THR A 155 -26.69 5.39 4.08
C THR A 155 -27.36 4.98 2.78
N GLY A 156 -26.90 3.90 2.16
CA GLY A 156 -27.24 3.51 0.79
C GLY A 156 -26.61 4.42 -0.29
N LYS A 157 -25.68 5.31 0.06
CA LYS A 157 -25.09 6.31 -0.84
C LYS A 157 -23.57 6.23 -0.85
N THR A 158 -22.97 6.14 -2.03
CA THR A 158 -21.51 6.31 -2.20
C THR A 158 -21.17 7.79 -2.14
N PRO A 159 -20.18 8.23 -1.33
CA PRO A 159 -19.80 9.64 -1.27
C PRO A 159 -19.21 10.10 -2.60
N VAL A 160 -19.43 11.36 -2.97
CA VAL A 160 -18.89 11.92 -4.24
C VAL A 160 -17.46 12.42 -4.05
N ALA A 161 -17.15 12.90 -2.84
CA ALA A 161 -15.83 13.40 -2.48
C ALA A 161 -15.56 13.14 -0.99
N LEU A 162 -14.29 13.20 -0.59
CA LEU A 162 -13.93 13.32 0.82
C LEU A 162 -14.26 14.75 1.27
N ASP A 163 -15.51 14.96 1.67
CA ASP A 163 -16.03 16.23 2.20
C ASP A 163 -16.74 15.96 3.52
N LYS A 164 -16.36 16.66 4.58
CA LYS A 164 -16.97 16.55 5.91
C LYS A 164 -18.48 16.84 5.93
N ASN A 165 -19.01 17.48 4.90
CA ASN A 165 -20.44 17.80 4.78
C ASN A 165 -21.27 16.69 4.11
N ASP A 166 -20.63 15.79 3.36
CA ASP A 166 -21.28 14.65 2.70
C ASP A 166 -21.93 13.72 3.74
N GLU A 167 -23.14 13.26 3.45
CA GLU A 167 -23.92 12.45 4.39
C GLU A 167 -23.22 11.13 4.74
N THR A 168 -22.59 10.47 3.77
CA THR A 168 -21.88 9.21 3.99
C THR A 168 -20.56 9.45 4.72
N ILE A 169 -19.87 10.56 4.44
CA ILE A 169 -18.67 10.94 5.19
C ILE A 169 -19.00 11.24 6.65
N LYS A 170 -20.11 11.92 6.94
CA LYS A 170 -20.58 12.13 8.33
C LYS A 170 -20.84 10.82 9.07
N VAL A 171 -21.43 9.83 8.39
CA VAL A 171 -21.61 8.50 8.97
C VAL A 171 -20.26 7.79 9.19
N ALA A 172 -19.31 7.89 8.25
CA ALA A 172 -17.96 7.37 8.45
C ALA A 172 -17.27 8.02 9.66
N MET A 173 -17.41 9.33 9.83
CA MET A 173 -16.92 10.04 11.01
C MET A 173 -17.59 9.53 12.30
N ALA A 174 -18.90 9.29 12.28
CA ALA A 174 -19.60 8.70 13.42
C ALA A 174 -19.06 7.31 13.80
N LEU A 175 -18.75 6.47 12.80
CA LEU A 175 -18.12 5.17 13.02
C LEU A 175 -16.71 5.31 13.62
N ILE A 176 -15.88 6.24 13.11
CA ILE A 176 -14.58 6.56 13.74
C ILE A 176 -14.79 6.93 15.21
N LYS A 177 -15.76 7.79 15.52
CA LYS A 177 -15.99 8.24 16.90
C LYS A 177 -16.31 7.09 17.84
N ILE A 178 -17.13 6.13 17.39
CA ILE A 178 -17.42 4.93 18.16
C ILE A 178 -16.14 4.12 18.38
N PHE A 179 -15.39 3.84 17.32
CA PHE A 179 -14.21 2.96 17.40
C PHE A 179 -13.08 3.58 18.23
N GLN A 180 -12.80 4.87 18.04
CA GLN A 180 -11.83 5.62 18.83
C GLN A 180 -12.22 5.69 20.30
N SER A 181 -13.49 5.97 20.64
CA SER A 181 -13.91 6.06 22.04
C SER A 181 -13.75 4.74 22.77
N ILE A 182 -14.02 3.61 22.11
CA ILE A 182 -13.78 2.28 22.69
C ILE A 182 -12.28 2.09 22.96
N GLY A 183 -11.43 2.41 21.98
CA GLY A 183 -9.98 2.31 22.14
C GLY A 183 -9.43 3.22 23.24
N VAL A 184 -9.98 4.43 23.41
CA VAL A 184 -9.59 5.35 24.49
C VAL A 184 -10.02 4.82 25.86
N GLU A 185 -11.26 4.34 26.01
CA GLU A 185 -11.73 3.74 27.27
C GLU A 185 -10.89 2.53 27.68
N ASN A 186 -10.45 1.71 26.72
CA ASN A 186 -9.57 0.57 26.97
C ASN A 186 -8.09 0.96 27.19
N ASN A 187 -7.72 2.23 26.98
CA ASN A 187 -6.33 2.71 26.93
C ASN A 187 -5.47 2.04 25.81
N ASP A 188 -6.14 1.40 24.84
CA ASP A 188 -5.58 0.86 23.60
C ASP A 188 -5.16 1.99 22.66
N ASN A 189 -5.84 3.14 22.71
CA ASN A 189 -5.67 4.23 21.74
C ASN A 189 -5.55 5.62 22.40
N LEU A 190 -4.92 6.56 21.70
CA LEU A 190 -5.02 7.99 21.98
C LEU A 190 -5.83 8.66 20.87
N ILE A 191 -6.62 9.68 21.23
CA ILE A 191 -7.48 10.37 20.27
C ILE A 191 -6.66 10.81 19.07
N GLY A 192 -7.10 10.37 17.89
CA GLY A 192 -6.50 10.78 16.64
C GLY A 192 -5.38 9.88 16.12
N ASP A 193 -5.11 8.73 16.74
CA ASP A 193 -4.19 7.69 16.26
C ASP A 193 -4.96 6.43 15.86
N ILE A 194 -4.49 5.68 14.84
CA ILE A 194 -5.15 4.44 14.40
C ILE A 194 -4.45 3.26 15.04
N GLN A 195 -5.09 2.64 16.04
CA GLN A 195 -4.55 1.51 16.78
C GLN A 195 -5.55 0.35 16.79
N PRO A 196 -5.07 -0.91 16.87
CA PRO A 196 -5.92 -2.07 17.12
C PRO A 196 -6.83 -1.82 18.31
N THR A 197 -8.12 -2.00 18.12
CA THR A 197 -9.13 -1.80 19.16
C THR A 197 -9.97 -3.06 19.26
N ASN A 198 -10.23 -3.54 20.48
CA ASN A 198 -11.07 -4.70 20.70
C ASN A 198 -12.40 -4.31 21.36
N VAL A 199 -13.52 -4.74 20.77
CA VAL A 199 -14.83 -4.67 21.40
C VAL A 199 -15.12 -5.99 22.12
N THR A 200 -14.79 -6.04 23.41
CA THR A 200 -14.95 -7.25 24.22
C THR A 200 -16.41 -7.64 24.41
N ASP A 201 -16.65 -8.91 24.75
CA ASP A 201 -18.00 -9.40 25.05
C ASP A 201 -18.58 -8.71 26.30
N GLU A 202 -17.75 -8.37 27.29
CA GLU A 202 -18.16 -7.60 28.47
C GLU A 202 -18.61 -6.19 28.07
N LYS A 203 -17.89 -5.53 27.15
CA LYS A 203 -18.30 -4.21 26.64
C LYS A 203 -19.61 -4.31 25.86
N LYS A 204 -19.79 -5.35 25.05
CA LYS A 204 -21.04 -5.59 24.31
C LYS A 204 -22.22 -5.93 25.23
N ALA A 205 -22.02 -6.65 26.33
CA ALA A 205 -23.08 -6.93 27.31
C ALA A 205 -23.67 -5.65 27.94
N GLN A 206 -22.88 -4.58 28.01
CA GLN A 206 -23.34 -3.27 28.50
C GLN A 206 -24.24 -2.52 27.51
N LEU A 207 -24.45 -3.01 26.29
CA LEU A 207 -25.41 -2.43 25.34
C LEU A 207 -26.87 -2.49 25.84
N THR A 208 -27.14 -3.29 26.88
CA THR A 208 -28.39 -3.27 27.65
C THR A 208 -28.69 -1.91 28.28
N LYS A 209 -27.68 -1.06 28.50
CA LYS A 209 -27.82 0.32 29.02
C LYS A 209 -28.43 1.29 28.00
N LEU A 210 -28.45 0.94 26.71
CA LEU A 210 -29.03 1.78 25.68
C LEU A 210 -30.55 1.78 25.80
N SER A 211 -31.16 2.96 25.64
CA SER A 211 -32.62 3.10 25.62
C SER A 211 -33.26 2.39 24.42
N GLN A 212 -32.53 2.31 23.30
CA GLN A 212 -32.96 1.67 22.06
C GLN A 212 -31.77 1.16 21.25
N SER A 213 -32.05 0.37 20.21
CA SER A 213 -31.04 0.00 19.21
C SER A 213 -30.74 1.20 18.30
N ILE A 214 -29.53 1.25 17.76
CA ILE A 214 -29.11 2.32 16.84
C ILE A 214 -29.31 1.86 15.40
N THR A 215 -30.01 2.67 14.63
CA THR A 215 -30.37 2.44 13.24
C THR A 215 -29.68 3.42 12.31
N ALA A 216 -29.83 3.25 11.00
CA ALA A 216 -29.31 4.18 10.01
C ALA A 216 -29.83 5.63 10.21
N ALA A 217 -31.09 5.79 10.62
CA ALA A 217 -31.70 7.10 10.84
C ALA A 217 -31.05 7.86 12.00
N ASP A 218 -30.58 7.15 13.04
CA ASP A 218 -29.92 7.75 14.19
C ASP A 218 -28.53 8.29 13.84
N PHE A 219 -27.83 7.62 12.92
CA PHE A 219 -26.57 8.13 12.36
C PHE A 219 -26.80 9.36 11.49
N GLN A 220 -27.80 9.31 10.59
CA GLN A 220 -28.10 10.42 9.67
C GLN A 220 -28.57 11.69 10.38
N SER A 221 -29.34 11.53 11.45
CA SER A 221 -29.84 12.66 12.26
C SER A 221 -28.83 13.16 13.31
N GLY A 222 -27.77 12.40 13.61
CA GLY A 222 -26.85 12.67 14.71
C GLY A 222 -27.35 12.24 16.10
N ALA A 223 -28.57 11.69 16.19
CA ALA A 223 -29.17 11.22 17.45
C ALA A 223 -28.34 10.13 18.15
N TYR A 224 -27.55 9.37 17.39
CA TYR A 224 -26.68 8.30 17.89
C TYR A 224 -25.79 8.74 19.06
N VAL A 225 -25.30 9.99 19.07
CA VAL A 225 -24.44 10.52 20.17
C VAL A 225 -25.17 10.45 21.51
N SER A 226 -26.42 10.91 21.55
CA SER A 226 -27.22 10.92 22.77
C SER A 226 -27.63 9.52 23.21
N ILE A 227 -27.95 8.64 22.25
CA ILE A 227 -28.38 7.26 22.50
C ILE A 227 -27.20 6.45 23.06
N LEU A 228 -25.99 6.63 22.52
CA LEU A 228 -24.79 5.92 22.94
C LEU A 228 -24.29 6.30 24.33
N LYS A 229 -24.54 7.54 24.79
CA LYS A 229 -23.89 8.11 25.97
C LYS A 229 -23.93 7.25 27.25
N PRO A 230 -25.02 6.52 27.57
CA PRO A 230 -25.04 5.60 28.74
C PRO A 230 -24.07 4.42 28.63
N TRP A 231 -23.64 4.06 27.41
CA TRP A 231 -22.72 2.96 27.11
C TRP A 231 -21.32 3.44 26.74
N LEU A 232 -21.21 4.52 25.95
CA LEU A 232 -19.95 5.03 25.40
C LEU A 232 -20.08 6.53 25.12
N ASP A 233 -19.17 7.33 25.67
CA ASP A 233 -19.12 8.76 25.33
C ASP A 233 -18.30 9.00 24.06
N VAL A 234 -19.00 9.33 22.97
CA VAL A 234 -18.41 9.65 21.66
C VAL A 234 -18.15 11.14 21.46
N SER A 235 -18.58 12.00 22.40
CA SER A 235 -18.42 13.45 22.30
C SER A 235 -16.99 13.92 22.58
N GLN A 236 -16.16 13.06 23.18
CA GLN A 236 -14.74 13.33 23.42
C GLN A 236 -13.91 13.43 22.13
N ILE A 237 -14.41 12.93 20.99
CA ILE A 237 -13.72 13.00 19.70
C ILE A 237 -14.36 14.09 18.84
N SER A 238 -13.53 15.06 18.46
CA SER A 238 -13.94 16.17 17.61
C SER A 238 -14.31 15.71 16.20
N ASP A 239 -15.12 16.50 15.50
CA ASP A 239 -15.41 16.25 14.08
C ASP A 239 -14.14 16.33 13.22
N ASP A 240 -13.23 17.25 13.54
CA ASP A 240 -11.99 17.42 12.78
C ASP A 240 -11.04 16.22 12.95
N ASP A 241 -10.92 15.65 14.16
CA ASP A 241 -10.15 14.42 14.39
C ASP A 241 -10.79 13.23 13.68
N ALA A 242 -12.12 13.10 13.78
CA ALA A 242 -12.84 12.02 13.11
C ALA A 242 -12.67 12.10 11.59
N TYR A 243 -12.80 13.30 11.01
CA TYR A 243 -12.62 13.52 9.58
C TYR A 243 -11.19 13.24 9.13
N ARG A 244 -10.18 13.71 9.88
CA ARG A 244 -8.77 13.42 9.60
C ARG A 244 -8.50 11.91 9.57
N LEU A 245 -9.07 11.16 10.50
CA LEU A 245 -8.94 9.70 10.56
C LEU A 245 -9.64 9.01 9.38
N VAL A 246 -10.81 9.50 8.92
CA VAL A 246 -11.46 9.00 7.69
C VAL A 246 -10.55 9.18 6.47
N VAL A 247 -9.90 10.34 6.33
CA VAL A 247 -8.95 10.59 5.23
C VAL A 247 -7.74 9.65 5.36
N GLN A 248 -7.20 9.50 6.57
CA GLN A 248 -6.04 8.65 6.83
C GLN A 248 -6.30 7.18 6.52
N THR A 249 -7.41 6.58 7.00
CA THR A 249 -7.75 5.18 6.69
C THR A 249 -7.99 4.98 5.19
N THR A 250 -8.64 5.94 4.54
CA THR A 250 -8.89 5.89 3.09
C THR A 250 -7.57 5.86 2.32
N ASN A 251 -6.63 6.74 2.66
CA ASN A 251 -5.30 6.77 2.03
C ASN A 251 -4.52 5.48 2.29
N LEU A 252 -4.50 4.98 3.52
CA LEU A 252 -3.85 3.71 3.87
C LEU A 252 -4.39 2.54 3.04
N SER A 253 -5.71 2.46 2.86
CA SER A 253 -6.35 1.40 2.07
C SER A 253 -5.92 1.43 0.59
N ASN A 254 -5.58 2.61 0.07
CA ASN A 254 -5.21 2.82 -1.34
C ASN A 254 -3.70 2.71 -1.55
N ALA A 255 -2.89 2.96 -0.53
CA ALA A 255 -1.45 2.93 -0.56
C ALA A 255 -0.86 1.51 -0.76
N GLY A 256 0.39 1.44 -1.20
CA GLY A 256 1.06 0.19 -1.57
C GLY A 256 2.16 0.40 -2.61
N VAL A 257 2.72 -0.71 -3.08
CA VAL A 257 3.67 -0.75 -4.20
C VAL A 257 2.87 -0.96 -5.49
N LEU A 258 3.12 -0.16 -6.52
CA LEU A 258 2.45 -0.27 -7.82
C LEU A 258 3.46 -0.67 -8.89
N GLU A 259 3.16 -1.74 -9.60
CA GLU A 259 3.98 -2.25 -10.70
C GLU A 259 3.17 -2.29 -12.00
N GLY A 260 3.82 -1.95 -13.11
CA GLY A 260 3.32 -2.27 -14.45
C GLY A 260 4.50 -2.69 -15.32
N PHE A 261 4.36 -3.73 -16.13
CA PHE A 261 5.45 -4.20 -17.00
C PHE A 261 4.92 -4.91 -18.25
N ASP A 262 5.64 -4.83 -19.36
CA ASP A 262 5.39 -5.64 -20.57
C ASP A 262 6.21 -6.94 -20.59
N LEU A 263 5.67 -8.03 -20.02
CA LEU A 263 6.26 -9.39 -20.12
C LEU A 263 5.53 -10.23 -21.18
N ALA A 264 6.19 -11.24 -21.74
CA ALA A 264 5.62 -12.11 -22.78
C ALA A 264 4.29 -12.80 -22.40
N ILE A 265 4.02 -12.98 -21.09
CA ILE A 265 2.84 -13.66 -20.53
C ILE A 265 1.74 -12.65 -20.13
N LEU A 266 2.12 -11.52 -19.51
CA LEU A 266 1.17 -10.51 -19.01
C LEU A 266 0.86 -9.41 -20.03
N ARG A 267 1.75 -9.18 -21.01
CA ARG A 267 1.65 -8.27 -22.16
C ARG A 267 0.69 -7.11 -21.91
N ALA A 268 1.08 -6.11 -21.13
CA ALA A 268 0.09 -5.10 -20.79
C ALA A 268 0.58 -3.68 -20.76
N PHE A 269 1.82 -3.35 -20.39
CA PHE A 269 2.26 -1.95 -20.45
C PHE A 269 2.93 -1.62 -21.78
N ARG A 270 2.15 -1.66 -22.87
CA ARG A 270 2.63 -1.49 -24.24
C ARG A 270 1.78 -0.52 -25.07
N GLY A 271 2.31 -0.08 -26.19
CA GLY A 271 1.60 0.78 -27.14
C GLY A 271 2.32 0.92 -28.47
N CYS A 272 1.82 1.80 -29.31
CA CYS A 272 2.42 2.12 -30.60
C CYS A 272 2.01 3.54 -31.05
N ASN A 273 2.64 4.03 -32.13
CA ASN A 273 2.29 5.31 -32.77
C ASN A 273 1.02 5.23 -33.65
N SER A 274 0.00 4.50 -33.19
CA SER A 274 -1.29 4.34 -33.88
C SER A 274 -2.40 4.07 -32.85
N THR A 275 -3.58 3.68 -33.31
CA THR A 275 -4.62 3.17 -32.41
C THR A 275 -4.18 1.83 -31.79
N ILE A 276 -4.64 1.54 -30.58
CA ILE A 276 -4.29 0.31 -29.85
C ILE A 276 -4.62 -0.95 -30.67
N LYS A 277 -5.72 -0.92 -31.43
CA LYS A 277 -6.14 -2.03 -32.30
C LYS A 277 -5.13 -2.31 -33.41
N ASP A 278 -4.48 -1.26 -33.91
CA ASP A 278 -3.53 -1.36 -35.02
C ASP A 278 -2.11 -1.71 -34.56
N CYS A 279 -1.83 -1.67 -33.25
CA CYS A 279 -0.51 -2.01 -32.68
C CYS A 279 -0.09 -3.47 -32.90
N GLU A 280 -1.02 -4.35 -33.24
CA GLU A 280 -0.76 -5.77 -33.55
C GLU A 280 -0.62 -6.01 -35.07
N SER A 281 -0.74 -4.98 -35.91
CA SER A 281 -0.57 -5.12 -37.37
C SER A 281 0.89 -5.33 -37.79
N GLU A 282 1.11 -5.99 -38.93
CA GLU A 282 2.45 -6.23 -39.49
C GLU A 282 2.99 -5.03 -40.31
N SER A 283 2.60 -3.80 -39.97
CA SER A 283 3.06 -2.60 -40.67
C SER A 283 4.53 -2.28 -40.38
N THR A 284 5.28 -1.90 -41.42
CA THR A 284 6.69 -1.45 -41.33
C THR A 284 6.83 -0.02 -40.82
N THR A 285 5.77 0.79 -40.87
CA THR A 285 5.75 2.16 -40.32
C THR A 285 5.42 2.20 -38.83
N LEU A 286 5.03 1.05 -38.27
CA LEU A 286 4.60 0.95 -36.89
C LEU A 286 5.80 1.01 -35.93
N ARG A 287 5.78 2.02 -35.07
CA ARG A 287 6.73 2.16 -33.97
C ARG A 287 6.04 1.69 -32.69
N ARG A 288 6.61 0.67 -32.05
CA ARG A 288 6.09 0.08 -30.83
C ARG A 288 6.80 0.67 -29.61
N ALA A 289 6.09 0.66 -28.49
CA ALA A 289 6.60 1.04 -27.19
C ALA A 289 6.33 -0.11 -26.20
N ALA A 290 7.37 -0.53 -25.49
CA ALA A 290 7.26 -1.33 -24.28
C ALA A 290 7.63 -0.46 -23.09
N ASN A 291 6.95 -0.63 -21.96
CA ASN A 291 7.19 0.17 -20.77
C ASN A 291 7.19 -0.70 -19.52
N SER A 292 7.77 -0.13 -18.47
CA SER A 292 7.62 -0.57 -17.10
C SER A 292 7.44 0.61 -16.15
N MET A 293 6.87 0.37 -14.97
CA MET A 293 6.83 1.31 -13.87
C MET A 293 6.93 0.63 -12.51
N TYR A 294 7.57 1.34 -11.59
CA TYR A 294 7.83 0.97 -10.22
C TYR A 294 7.53 2.18 -9.35
N LEU A 295 6.40 2.14 -8.65
CA LEU A 295 5.92 3.25 -7.85
C LEU A 295 5.63 2.80 -6.42
N ILE A 296 5.71 3.75 -5.50
CA ILE A 296 5.17 3.64 -4.15
C ILE A 296 4.06 4.68 -4.03
N SER A 297 2.90 4.27 -3.55
CA SER A 297 1.93 5.18 -2.96
C SER A 297 2.10 5.17 -1.44
N ASP A 298 2.25 6.34 -0.86
CA ASP A 298 2.55 6.53 0.56
C ASP A 298 1.30 6.82 1.42
N ARG A 299 1.50 7.06 2.72
CA ARG A 299 0.41 7.18 3.70
C ARG A 299 -0.42 8.44 3.53
N GLN A 300 0.16 9.46 2.89
CA GLN A 300 -0.52 10.72 2.59
C GLN A 300 -1.16 10.73 1.19
N GLY A 301 -1.07 9.63 0.43
CA GLY A 301 -1.71 9.46 -0.87
C GLY A 301 -0.89 10.03 -2.04
N TYR A 302 0.38 10.33 -1.84
CA TYR A 302 1.28 10.64 -2.95
C TYR A 302 1.83 9.36 -3.57
N SER A 303 1.92 9.34 -4.89
CA SER A 303 2.59 8.31 -5.67
C SER A 303 3.87 8.85 -6.28
N LEU A 304 4.96 8.10 -6.18
CA LEU A 304 6.27 8.46 -6.72
C LEU A 304 7.08 7.23 -7.13
N GLY A 305 8.08 7.44 -7.97
CA GLY A 305 9.00 6.39 -8.41
C GLY A 305 9.52 6.66 -9.82
N TYR A 306 9.67 5.60 -10.62
CA TYR A 306 10.07 5.76 -12.01
C TYR A 306 9.57 4.61 -12.89
N GLY A 307 9.61 4.84 -14.19
CA GLY A 307 9.41 3.81 -15.21
C GLY A 307 10.57 3.73 -16.18
N LEU A 308 10.55 2.70 -17.02
CA LEU A 308 11.45 2.56 -18.16
C LEU A 308 10.62 2.45 -19.44
N GLN A 309 11.13 3.01 -20.53
CA GLN A 309 10.51 2.95 -21.84
C GLN A 309 11.52 2.51 -22.89
N TRP A 310 11.06 1.63 -23.78
CA TRP A 310 11.77 1.22 -24.99
C TRP A 310 10.89 1.51 -26.19
N LYS A 311 11.40 2.25 -27.17
CA LYS A 311 10.70 2.58 -28.42
C LYS A 311 11.52 2.14 -29.61
N GLY A 312 10.89 1.47 -30.56
CA GLY A 312 11.57 1.01 -31.77
C GLY A 312 10.61 0.57 -32.87
N SER A 313 11.15 0.26 -34.03
CA SER A 313 10.43 -0.26 -35.20
C SER A 313 10.88 -1.70 -35.51
N ASN A 314 10.28 -2.34 -36.53
CA ASN A 314 10.72 -3.64 -37.04
C ASN A 314 10.74 -4.78 -36.00
N VAL A 315 9.87 -4.70 -35.00
CA VAL A 315 9.66 -5.78 -34.03
C VAL A 315 8.23 -6.30 -34.12
N LYS A 316 8.05 -7.61 -34.03
CA LYS A 316 6.72 -8.25 -34.08
C LYS A 316 5.89 -7.93 -32.83
N TYR A 317 6.53 -7.88 -31.67
CA TYR A 317 5.90 -7.59 -30.37
C TYR A 317 6.73 -6.56 -29.60
N ALA A 318 6.06 -5.71 -28.80
CA ALA A 318 6.71 -4.66 -28.02
C ALA A 318 7.78 -5.21 -27.06
N ALA A 319 7.53 -6.33 -26.38
CA ALA A 319 8.49 -6.99 -25.50
C ALA A 319 9.87 -7.29 -26.13
N ALA A 320 9.95 -7.44 -27.47
CA ALA A 320 11.23 -7.64 -28.14
C ALA A 320 12.14 -6.40 -28.11
N LEU A 321 11.61 -5.22 -27.77
CA LEU A 321 12.38 -3.99 -27.63
C LEU A 321 13.30 -4.02 -26.40
N LEU A 322 12.95 -4.78 -25.36
CA LEU A 322 13.75 -4.91 -24.12
C LEU A 322 15.13 -5.52 -24.37
N GLU A 323 15.31 -6.22 -25.50
CA GLU A 323 16.56 -6.88 -25.89
C GLU A 323 17.30 -6.13 -27.01
N LYS A 324 16.74 -5.04 -27.53
CA LYS A 324 17.23 -4.38 -28.76
C LYS A 324 17.45 -2.89 -28.58
N GLU A 325 16.59 -2.24 -27.82
CA GLU A 325 16.59 -0.80 -27.68
C GLU A 325 17.18 -0.37 -26.34
N LYS A 326 17.72 0.85 -26.33
CA LYS A 326 18.22 1.47 -25.10
C LYS A 326 17.03 1.80 -24.17
N PRO A 327 17.09 1.47 -22.87
CA PRO A 327 16.08 1.90 -21.92
C PRO A 327 16.16 3.42 -21.69
N ILE A 328 15.01 4.09 -21.70
CA ILE A 328 14.87 5.48 -21.26
C ILE A 328 14.17 5.48 -19.91
N LYS A 329 14.79 6.09 -18.90
CA LYS A 329 14.17 6.29 -17.59
C LYS A 329 13.14 7.42 -17.65
N MET A 330 11.95 7.17 -17.13
CA MET A 330 10.87 8.15 -16.96
C MET A 330 10.66 8.41 -15.47
N THR A 331 10.71 9.65 -15.02
CA THR A 331 10.63 10.01 -13.60
C THR A 331 9.18 10.32 -13.20
N ALA A 332 8.69 9.66 -12.15
CA ALA A 332 7.45 10.04 -11.49
C ALA A 332 7.79 10.80 -10.20
N ASN A 333 7.81 12.14 -10.28
CA ASN A 333 7.84 12.97 -9.07
C ASN A 333 6.57 12.73 -8.24
N ALA A 334 6.62 13.07 -6.95
CA ALA A 334 5.50 12.87 -6.04
C ALA A 334 4.23 13.58 -6.54
N GLN A 335 3.22 12.79 -6.88
CA GLN A 335 1.95 13.23 -7.45
C GLN A 335 0.79 12.66 -6.64
N LYS A 336 -0.30 13.42 -6.51
CA LYS A 336 -1.51 13.00 -5.80
C LYS A 336 -2.73 13.16 -6.70
N ASN A 337 -3.86 12.60 -6.27
CA ASN A 337 -5.18 12.74 -6.91
C ASN A 337 -5.28 12.14 -8.32
N TRP A 338 -4.29 11.38 -8.78
CA TRP A 338 -4.39 10.65 -10.05
C TRP A 338 -5.26 9.41 -9.94
N ILE A 339 -5.40 8.84 -8.73
CA ILE A 339 -6.44 7.88 -8.37
C ILE A 339 -7.43 8.60 -7.46
N ASP A 340 -8.71 8.51 -7.78
CA ASP A 340 -9.75 8.97 -6.87
C ASP A 340 -9.87 8.04 -5.66
N PRO A 341 -9.80 8.57 -4.42
CA PRO A 341 -9.68 7.73 -3.24
C PRO A 341 -10.94 6.91 -2.91
N ILE A 342 -12.10 7.28 -3.47
CA ILE A 342 -13.40 6.65 -3.20
C ILE A 342 -13.72 5.60 -4.28
N SER A 343 -13.77 6.01 -5.54
CA SER A 343 -14.10 5.19 -6.71
C SER A 343 -12.94 4.29 -7.15
N ARG A 344 -11.71 4.64 -6.77
CA ARG A 344 -10.44 4.02 -7.20
C ARG A 344 -10.25 4.05 -8.72
N GLU A 345 -10.82 5.06 -9.36
CA GLU A 345 -10.67 5.33 -10.79
C GLU A 345 -9.53 6.33 -11.02
N ILE A 346 -8.74 6.07 -12.06
CA ILE A 346 -7.71 6.98 -12.54
C ILE A 346 -8.39 8.21 -13.15
N GLN A 347 -7.98 9.39 -12.71
CA GLN A 347 -8.61 10.65 -13.07
C GLN A 347 -8.02 11.22 -14.36
N PRO A 348 -8.82 11.40 -15.43
CA PRO A 348 -8.32 11.87 -16.72
C PRO A 348 -7.85 13.34 -16.68
N ASN A 349 -8.36 14.13 -15.73
CA ASN A 349 -8.00 15.54 -15.55
C ASN A 349 -6.74 15.74 -14.70
N THR A 350 -6.33 14.71 -13.95
CA THR A 350 -5.11 14.71 -13.12
C THR A 350 -4.34 13.41 -13.35
N PRO A 351 -3.92 13.12 -14.61
CA PRO A 351 -3.27 11.86 -14.93
C PRO A 351 -1.94 11.72 -14.20
N LEU A 352 -1.53 10.48 -13.94
CA LEU A 352 -0.17 10.22 -13.47
C LEU A 352 0.80 10.44 -14.64
N SER A 353 1.74 11.36 -14.45
CA SER A 353 2.72 11.75 -15.46
C SER A 353 4.09 11.18 -15.13
N LEU A 354 4.76 10.63 -16.14
CA LEU A 354 6.14 10.14 -16.06
C LEU A 354 7.01 10.92 -17.05
N SER A 355 7.90 11.74 -16.51
CA SER A 355 8.68 12.69 -17.30
C SER A 355 9.96 12.09 -17.84
N ILE A 356 10.22 12.30 -19.14
CA ILE A 356 11.44 11.84 -19.83
C ILE A 356 12.43 12.98 -20.07
N SER A 357 11.97 14.22 -20.01
CA SER A 357 12.71 15.46 -20.22
C SER A 357 12.12 16.55 -19.32
N ASP A 358 12.62 17.78 -19.44
CA ASP A 358 12.03 18.94 -18.77
C ASP A 358 10.77 19.47 -19.48
N ASP A 359 10.44 18.96 -20.68
CA ASP A 359 9.21 19.31 -21.39
C ASP A 359 8.05 18.41 -20.96
N ILE A 360 7.17 18.95 -20.14
CA ILE A 360 5.97 18.26 -19.62
C ILE A 360 5.03 17.77 -20.72
N ASN A 361 5.09 18.33 -21.93
CA ASN A 361 4.27 17.86 -23.05
C ASN A 361 4.73 16.50 -23.59
N GLU A 362 5.98 16.11 -23.27
CA GLU A 362 6.56 14.82 -23.65
C GLU A 362 6.30 13.71 -22.62
N ASP A 363 5.66 14.04 -21.49
CA ASP A 363 5.38 13.09 -20.42
C ASP A 363 4.47 11.95 -20.91
N LEU A 364 4.79 10.74 -20.47
CA LEU A 364 3.84 9.63 -20.57
C LEU A 364 2.75 9.85 -19.52
N GLN A 365 1.51 9.90 -19.96
CA GLN A 365 0.35 10.13 -19.10
C GLN A 365 -0.49 8.85 -18.99
N ILE A 366 -0.66 8.35 -17.78
CA ILE A 366 -1.65 7.33 -17.43
C ILE A 366 -2.92 8.05 -17.00
N TYR A 367 -3.98 7.93 -17.81
CA TYR A 367 -5.16 8.81 -17.70
C TYR A 367 -6.49 8.07 -17.53
N GLN A 368 -6.49 6.74 -17.61
CA GLN A 368 -7.70 5.94 -17.43
C GLN A 368 -7.35 4.60 -16.78
N GLY A 369 -8.28 4.09 -15.98
CA GLY A 369 -8.24 2.76 -15.38
C GLY A 369 -9.04 2.72 -14.08
N LYS A 370 -9.34 1.53 -13.59
CA LYS A 370 -10.01 1.32 -12.30
C LYS A 370 -9.37 0.17 -11.54
N PHE A 371 -9.01 0.38 -10.28
CA PHE A 371 -8.56 -0.71 -9.43
C PHE A 371 -9.72 -1.62 -9.05
N ILE A 372 -9.66 -2.86 -9.50
CA ILE A 372 -10.59 -3.93 -9.16
C ILE A 372 -10.03 -4.70 -7.97
N ASN A 373 -10.89 -5.05 -6.99
CA ASN A 373 -10.54 -5.76 -5.76
C ASN A 373 -9.44 -5.08 -4.92
N ASN A 374 -9.27 -3.76 -5.07
CA ASN A 374 -8.12 -3.03 -4.50
C ASN A 374 -6.76 -3.62 -4.91
N TYR A 375 -6.71 -4.31 -6.04
CA TYR A 375 -5.57 -5.14 -6.43
C TYR A 375 -4.99 -4.72 -7.77
N ALA A 376 -5.80 -4.64 -8.83
CA ALA A 376 -5.24 -4.40 -10.16
C ALA A 376 -6.11 -3.56 -11.08
N VAL A 377 -5.47 -2.83 -11.98
CA VAL A 377 -6.06 -2.21 -13.17
C VAL A 377 -5.75 -3.11 -14.35
N ALA A 378 -6.76 -3.40 -15.17
CA ALA A 378 -6.59 -4.20 -16.39
C ALA A 378 -6.61 -3.32 -17.64
N GLY A 379 -5.58 -3.39 -18.46
CA GLY A 379 -5.50 -2.78 -19.79
C GLY A 379 -6.13 -3.64 -20.88
N THR A 380 -6.40 -4.93 -20.63
CA THR A 380 -7.02 -5.84 -21.60
C THR A 380 -8.35 -6.42 -21.11
N GLU A 381 -9.24 -6.74 -22.06
CA GLU A 381 -10.53 -7.37 -21.75
C GLU A 381 -10.36 -8.72 -21.05
N THR A 382 -9.38 -9.53 -21.47
CA THR A 382 -9.10 -10.84 -20.88
C THR A 382 -8.75 -10.70 -19.41
N PHE A 383 -7.83 -9.80 -19.06
CA PHE A 383 -7.45 -9.59 -17.67
C PHE A 383 -8.59 -8.98 -16.87
N TYR A 384 -9.34 -8.03 -17.44
CA TYR A 384 -10.53 -7.46 -16.81
C TYR A 384 -11.58 -8.53 -16.45
N LYS A 385 -11.89 -9.45 -17.36
CA LYS A 385 -12.80 -10.57 -17.10
C LYS A 385 -12.25 -11.49 -16.01
N GLY A 386 -10.94 -11.72 -15.98
CA GLY A 386 -10.28 -12.46 -14.91
C GLY A 386 -10.43 -11.78 -13.53
N LEU A 387 -10.23 -10.46 -13.47
CA LEU A 387 -10.35 -9.69 -12.22
C LEU A 387 -11.80 -9.58 -11.72
N THR A 388 -12.76 -9.46 -12.64
CA THR A 388 -14.17 -9.18 -12.32
C THR A 388 -15.06 -10.41 -12.28
N GLN A 389 -14.61 -11.54 -12.84
CA GLN A 389 -15.40 -12.75 -13.07
C GLN A 389 -16.65 -12.52 -13.94
N LEU A 390 -16.65 -11.45 -14.73
CA LEU A 390 -17.73 -11.11 -15.67
C LEU A 390 -17.47 -11.74 -17.05
N SER A 391 -18.54 -11.97 -17.80
CA SER A 391 -18.47 -12.50 -19.18
C SER A 391 -18.13 -11.43 -20.22
N THR A 392 -18.33 -10.15 -19.89
CA THR A 392 -18.09 -8.98 -20.76
C THR A 392 -17.11 -8.01 -20.13
N GLY A 393 -16.33 -7.33 -20.98
CA GLY A 393 -15.44 -6.26 -20.55
C GLY A 393 -16.15 -4.91 -20.34
N ASN A 394 -15.45 -3.97 -19.70
CA ASN A 394 -15.87 -2.56 -19.64
C ASN A 394 -14.69 -1.64 -20.03
N PRO A 395 -14.64 -1.16 -21.29
CA PRO A 395 -13.54 -0.34 -21.78
C PRO A 395 -13.27 0.95 -21.01
N LYS A 396 -14.27 1.50 -20.29
CA LYS A 396 -14.07 2.70 -19.44
C LYS A 396 -13.21 2.41 -18.21
N HIS A 397 -13.10 1.15 -17.80
CA HIS A 397 -12.27 0.72 -16.68
C HIS A 397 -10.86 0.29 -17.13
N TYR A 398 -10.59 0.29 -18.44
CA TYR A 398 -9.30 -0.21 -18.93
C TYR A 398 -8.18 0.76 -18.62
N GLY A 399 -7.02 0.22 -18.25
CA GLY A 399 -5.79 0.97 -18.07
C GLY A 399 -5.29 1.49 -19.41
N LEU A 400 -5.27 2.82 -19.58
CA LEU A 400 -4.79 3.48 -20.81
C LEU A 400 -3.73 4.53 -20.50
N TRP A 401 -2.76 4.64 -21.43
CA TRP A 401 -1.77 5.69 -21.42
C TRP A 401 -1.60 6.33 -22.81
N ARG A 402 -1.07 7.55 -22.82
CA ARG A 402 -0.74 8.32 -24.02
C ARG A 402 0.57 9.08 -23.84
N GLN A 403 1.23 9.40 -24.94
CA GLN A 403 2.43 10.23 -24.95
C GLN A 403 2.61 10.89 -26.31
N SER A 404 3.06 12.15 -26.36
CA SER A 404 3.50 12.78 -27.61
C SER A 404 4.96 13.20 -27.47
N VAL A 405 5.85 12.64 -28.28
CA VAL A 405 7.30 12.83 -28.10
C VAL A 405 8.01 12.68 -29.43
N GLY A 406 8.94 13.60 -29.72
CA GLY A 406 9.71 13.56 -30.97
C GLY A 406 8.85 13.60 -32.24
N GLY A 407 7.71 14.31 -32.20
CA GLY A 407 6.78 14.43 -33.33
C GLY A 407 5.85 13.24 -33.55
N GLU A 408 5.90 12.22 -32.69
CA GLU A 408 5.05 11.02 -32.76
C GLU A 408 4.06 11.00 -31.59
N THR A 409 2.84 10.51 -31.82
CA THR A 409 1.84 10.29 -30.77
C THR A 409 1.65 8.81 -30.53
N TYR A 410 1.98 8.36 -29.33
CA TYR A 410 1.83 6.99 -28.86
C TYR A 410 0.56 6.84 -28.02
N ASN A 411 -0.14 5.73 -28.25
CA ASN A 411 -1.25 5.29 -27.41
C ASN A 411 -1.01 3.84 -26.99
N GLY A 412 -1.45 3.50 -25.78
CA GLY A 412 -1.28 2.15 -25.30
C GLY A 412 -2.19 1.77 -24.15
N VAL A 413 -2.06 0.51 -23.79
CA VAL A 413 -2.72 -0.12 -22.64
C VAL A 413 -1.71 -0.27 -21.50
N LEU A 414 -2.20 -0.40 -20.27
CA LEU A 414 -1.41 -0.82 -19.13
C LEU A 414 -2.20 -1.70 -18.17
N ASP A 415 -1.53 -2.70 -17.62
CA ASP A 415 -1.95 -3.33 -16.38
C ASP A 415 -1.17 -2.69 -15.24
N ILE A 416 -1.86 -2.49 -14.11
CA ILE A 416 -1.23 -2.07 -12.86
C ILE A 416 -1.55 -3.14 -11.84
N VAL A 417 -0.54 -3.64 -11.14
CA VAL A 417 -0.73 -4.50 -9.98
C VAL A 417 -0.32 -3.72 -8.73
N LYS A 418 -1.19 -3.72 -7.72
CA LYS A 418 -0.89 -3.22 -6.38
C LYS A 418 -0.48 -4.37 -5.48
N GLU A 419 0.71 -4.24 -4.96
CA GLU A 419 1.34 -5.21 -4.08
C GLU A 419 1.70 -4.59 -2.75
N TYR A 420 1.92 -5.46 -1.77
CA TYR A 420 2.41 -5.10 -0.45
C TYR A 420 1.63 -3.91 0.14
N PRO A 421 0.36 -4.09 0.56
CA PRO A 421 -0.36 -3.02 1.23
C PRO A 421 0.41 -2.51 2.45
N ILE A 422 0.09 -1.31 2.90
CA ILE A 422 0.61 -0.76 4.15
C ILE A 422 -0.46 -0.86 5.23
N SER A 423 -0.04 -1.02 6.49
CA SER A 423 -0.94 -1.12 7.64
C SER A 423 -0.79 0.08 8.56
N TYR A 424 -1.58 0.12 9.63
CA TYR A 424 -1.39 1.02 10.76
C TYR A 424 0.01 0.82 11.38
N LEU A 425 0.44 1.80 12.17
CA LEU A 425 1.73 1.78 12.85
C LEU A 425 1.48 1.67 14.35
N GLU A 426 1.82 0.52 14.94
CA GLU A 426 1.61 0.26 16.38
C GLU A 426 2.35 1.28 17.23
N LYS A 427 1.64 1.92 18.16
CA LYS A 427 2.21 2.95 19.05
C LYS A 427 3.29 2.41 19.98
N SER A 428 3.37 1.10 20.19
CA SER A 428 4.46 0.46 20.95
C SER A 428 5.81 0.60 20.24
N VAL A 429 5.81 0.67 18.90
CA VAL A 429 7.01 0.78 18.06
C VAL A 429 7.13 2.18 17.44
N PHE A 430 6.05 2.72 16.89
CA PHE A 430 6.05 3.99 16.17
C PHE A 430 5.53 5.13 17.05
N LYS A 431 6.43 5.67 17.90
CA LYS A 431 6.10 6.74 18.87
C LYS A 431 6.35 8.13 18.29
N THR A 432 5.28 8.93 18.22
CA THR A 432 5.26 10.34 17.79
C THR A 432 4.74 11.22 18.93
N ALA A 433 4.88 12.54 18.82
CA ALA A 433 4.27 13.45 19.79
C ALA A 433 2.73 13.32 19.86
N ARG A 434 2.09 12.81 18.79
CA ARG A 434 0.63 12.67 18.71
C ARG A 434 0.11 11.45 19.48
N ASN A 435 0.90 10.38 19.60
CA ASN A 435 0.45 9.11 20.18
C ASN A 435 1.14 8.71 21.50
N VAL A 436 1.82 9.66 22.15
CA VAL A 436 2.31 9.53 23.53
C VAL A 436 1.64 10.54 24.46
N LYS A 437 1.64 10.27 25.77
CA LYS A 437 1.13 11.18 26.81
C LYS A 437 2.17 12.27 27.13
N ALA A 438 1.73 13.37 27.73
CA ALA A 438 2.66 14.40 28.22
C ALA A 438 3.65 13.79 29.22
N GLY A 439 4.93 14.15 29.11
CA GLY A 439 6.04 13.56 29.87
C GLY A 439 6.61 12.24 29.31
N GLU A 440 5.98 11.62 28.30
CA GLU A 440 6.50 10.41 27.67
C GLU A 440 7.47 10.71 26.52
N ASN A 441 8.40 9.78 26.28
CA ASN A 441 9.35 9.87 25.19
C ASN A 441 8.77 9.36 23.86
N TYR A 442 9.17 10.02 22.77
CA TYR A 442 8.86 9.64 21.39
C TYR A 442 10.10 9.77 20.50
N ILE A 443 10.10 9.08 19.35
CA ILE A 443 11.29 8.94 18.49
C ILE A 443 11.06 9.40 17.04
N PHE A 444 9.80 9.61 16.62
CA PHE A 444 9.45 10.13 15.30
C PHE A 444 9.05 11.62 15.40
N PRO A 445 9.51 12.50 14.49
CA PRO A 445 10.26 12.17 13.27
C PRO A 445 11.71 11.73 13.57
N LEU A 446 12.16 10.70 12.85
CA LEU A 446 13.46 10.06 13.03
C LEU A 446 14.41 10.50 11.90
N ASN A 447 15.48 11.22 12.26
CA ASN A 447 16.53 11.62 11.33
C ASN A 447 17.64 10.56 11.31
N ALA A 448 18.02 10.12 10.11
CA ALA A 448 19.03 9.08 9.93
C ALA A 448 19.87 9.34 8.67
N THR A 449 21.02 8.69 8.56
CA THR A 449 21.81 8.63 7.33
C THR A 449 21.87 7.19 6.83
N LEU A 450 21.45 6.99 5.59
CA LEU A 450 21.66 5.75 4.85
C LEU A 450 23.02 5.77 4.16
N THR A 451 23.71 4.65 4.13
CA THR A 451 24.93 4.47 3.32
C THR A 451 24.72 3.36 2.31
N PHE A 452 24.73 3.73 1.03
CA PHE A 452 24.61 2.83 -0.10
C PHE A 452 26.00 2.34 -0.51
N ASN A 453 26.24 1.05 -0.32
CA ASN A 453 27.46 0.36 -0.77
C ASN A 453 27.17 -0.36 -2.08
N PHE A 454 28.13 -0.38 -3.01
CA PHE A 454 27.96 -1.00 -4.31
C PHE A 454 28.56 -2.41 -4.31
N ALA A 455 27.88 -3.37 -4.93
CA ALA A 455 28.43 -4.72 -5.13
C ALA A 455 29.63 -4.70 -6.10
N THR A 456 29.63 -3.77 -7.05
CA THR A 456 30.77 -3.56 -7.96
C THR A 456 31.90 -2.83 -7.25
N SER A 457 33.10 -3.41 -7.26
CA SER A 457 34.29 -2.80 -6.68
C SER A 457 34.69 -1.50 -7.37
N GLY A 458 35.33 -0.59 -6.62
CA GLY A 458 35.84 0.69 -7.13
C GLY A 458 34.81 1.83 -7.20
N ILE A 459 33.55 1.60 -6.84
CA ILE A 459 32.54 2.65 -6.70
C ILE A 459 32.48 3.10 -5.23
N GLN A 460 32.65 4.40 -4.98
CA GLN A 460 32.57 4.98 -3.64
C GLN A 460 31.14 4.85 -3.07
N PRO A 461 30.98 4.49 -1.78
CA PRO A 461 29.69 4.53 -1.11
C PRO A 461 29.06 5.92 -1.15
N VAL A 462 27.73 5.97 -1.13
CA VAL A 462 26.96 7.23 -1.10
C VAL A 462 26.18 7.33 0.20
N SER A 463 26.41 8.39 0.95
CA SER A 463 25.61 8.72 2.14
C SER A 463 24.44 9.62 1.78
N LEU A 464 23.25 9.32 2.29
CA LEU A 464 22.02 10.08 2.10
C LEU A 464 21.31 10.30 3.43
N GLY A 465 21.12 11.55 3.83
CA GLY A 465 20.27 11.92 4.96
C GLY A 465 18.80 11.70 4.64
N ILE A 466 18.06 11.14 5.59
CA ILE A 466 16.62 10.89 5.50
C ILE A 466 15.91 11.30 6.78
N VAL A 467 14.61 11.57 6.65
CA VAL A 467 13.68 11.70 7.76
C VAL A 467 12.52 10.74 7.52
N ILE A 468 12.23 9.89 8.51
CA ILE A 468 10.95 9.21 8.62
C ILE A 468 10.05 10.14 9.45
N ASP A 469 9.04 10.72 8.83
CA ASP A 469 8.19 11.73 9.47
C ASP A 469 7.17 11.11 10.46
N GLU A 470 6.35 11.94 11.10
CA GLU A 470 5.34 11.50 12.07
C GLU A 470 4.14 10.79 11.44
N ASN A 471 3.99 10.84 10.11
CA ASN A 471 3.01 10.03 9.39
C ASN A 471 3.61 8.68 8.99
N GLY A 472 4.94 8.54 9.04
CA GLY A 472 5.66 7.37 8.58
C GLY A 472 6.05 7.45 7.10
N ASP A 473 5.95 8.61 6.47
CA ASP A 473 6.46 8.86 5.13
C ASP A 473 7.95 9.23 5.19
N ILE A 474 8.70 8.92 4.13
CA ILE A 474 10.15 9.08 4.09
C ILE A 474 10.52 10.14 3.07
N ARG A 475 11.27 11.13 3.53
CA ARG A 475 11.87 12.17 2.69
C ARG A 475 13.37 12.27 2.94
N THR A 476 14.05 12.98 2.05
CA THR A 476 15.46 13.32 2.24
C THR A 476 15.66 14.40 3.30
N ASP A 477 16.87 14.44 3.82
CA ASP A 477 17.46 15.52 4.61
C ASP A 477 18.86 15.79 4.05
N ILE A 478 18.94 16.46 2.90
CA ILE A 478 20.20 16.78 2.22
C ILE A 478 20.73 18.10 2.78
N LYS A 479 21.96 18.10 3.30
CA LYS A 479 22.63 19.31 3.78
C LYS A 479 23.02 20.28 2.67
N PRO A 480 23.27 21.57 2.99
CA PRO A 480 23.93 22.50 2.09
C PRO A 480 25.31 21.97 1.65
N ASN A 481 25.72 22.30 0.41
CA ASN A 481 27.01 21.90 -0.16
C ASN A 481 27.23 20.37 -0.23
N ALA A 482 26.15 19.59 -0.33
CA ALA A 482 26.23 18.15 -0.55
C ALA A 482 27.02 17.79 -1.83
N THR A 483 27.79 16.71 -1.76
CA THR A 483 28.55 16.16 -2.89
C THR A 483 27.86 14.92 -3.46
N PRO A 484 28.26 14.41 -4.63
CA PRO A 484 27.68 13.18 -5.20
C PRO A 484 27.78 11.94 -4.31
N THR A 485 28.73 11.88 -3.37
CA THR A 485 28.94 10.76 -2.44
C THR A 485 28.55 11.07 -0.99
N ASP A 486 28.32 12.35 -0.67
CA ASP A 486 27.92 12.76 0.68
C ASP A 486 26.77 13.77 0.60
N MET A 487 25.56 13.23 0.73
CA MET A 487 24.29 13.92 0.89
C MET A 487 23.71 13.69 2.30
N SER A 488 24.57 13.50 3.30
CA SER A 488 24.15 13.39 4.71
C SER A 488 23.39 14.64 5.18
N GLY A 489 22.62 14.49 6.26
CA GLY A 489 21.70 15.51 6.74
C GLY A 489 22.18 16.32 7.95
N GLN A 490 21.44 17.39 8.23
CA GLN A 490 21.65 18.30 9.38
C GLN A 490 20.33 18.60 10.11
N CYS A 491 19.27 17.82 9.84
CA CYS A 491 17.97 17.88 10.49
C CYS A 491 17.28 19.24 10.36
N ALA A 492 17.35 19.83 9.16
CA ALA A 492 16.71 21.10 8.88
C ALA A 492 15.17 20.94 8.88
N THR A 493 14.46 22.00 9.29
CA THR A 493 12.99 22.02 9.24
C THR A 493 12.53 22.18 7.80
N VAL A 494 11.53 21.40 7.37
CA VAL A 494 11.05 21.37 5.98
C VAL A 494 9.60 21.86 5.92
N SER A 495 9.30 22.67 4.92
CA SER A 495 7.91 23.00 4.57
C SER A 495 7.26 21.85 3.81
N ASP A 496 6.17 21.30 4.31
CA ASP A 496 5.42 20.22 3.65
C ASP A 496 4.87 20.63 2.27
N ALA A 497 4.60 21.93 2.06
CA ALA A 497 4.02 22.43 0.81
C ALA A 497 5.03 22.49 -0.34
N THR A 498 6.29 22.88 -0.05
CA THR A 498 7.31 23.11 -1.08
C THR A 498 8.41 22.06 -1.10
N LEU A 499 8.52 21.28 -0.01
CA LEU A 499 9.66 20.43 0.31
C LEU A 499 10.99 21.20 0.25
N ILE A 500 10.99 22.48 0.62
CA ILE A 500 12.21 23.28 0.80
C ILE A 500 12.45 23.42 2.30
N ASP A 501 13.70 23.21 2.70
CA ASP A 501 14.11 23.31 4.09
C ASP A 501 14.51 24.73 4.52
N SER A 502 14.76 24.91 5.81
CA SER A 502 15.16 26.19 6.40
C SER A 502 16.52 26.72 5.89
N ASN A 503 17.29 25.90 5.17
CA ASN A 503 18.54 26.28 4.52
C ASN A 503 18.36 26.55 3.01
N GLY A 504 17.12 26.52 2.50
CA GLY A 504 16.81 26.72 1.08
C GLY A 504 17.10 25.49 0.21
N ILE A 505 17.35 24.32 0.79
CA ILE A 505 17.62 23.09 0.04
C ILE A 505 16.31 22.36 -0.26
N ARG A 506 16.12 22.00 -1.53
CA ARG A 506 15.02 21.14 -1.95
C ARG A 506 15.25 19.71 -1.44
N GLN A 507 14.28 19.23 -0.70
CA GLN A 507 14.16 17.85 -0.24
C GLN A 507 13.19 17.07 -1.14
N TYR A 508 13.30 15.75 -1.11
CA TYR A 508 12.56 14.86 -1.99
C TYR A 508 11.83 13.83 -1.15
N ARG A 509 10.54 13.64 -1.44
CA ARG A 509 9.79 12.48 -0.95
C ARG A 509 10.31 11.25 -1.69
N ILE A 510 10.69 10.22 -0.96
CA ILE A 510 11.40 9.05 -1.51
C ILE A 510 10.79 7.72 -1.07
N GLY A 511 9.84 7.70 -0.13
CA GLY A 511 9.29 6.44 0.35
C GLY A 511 8.28 6.54 1.47
N THR A 512 7.98 5.39 2.07
CA THR A 512 7.05 5.22 3.19
C THR A 512 7.45 4.03 4.05
N THR A 513 6.99 4.02 5.29
CA THR A 513 6.93 2.82 6.13
C THR A 513 5.72 1.96 5.78
N ALA A 514 5.81 0.65 5.99
CA ALA A 514 4.77 -0.31 5.64
C ALA A 514 3.99 -0.84 6.84
N ALA A 515 4.62 -1.62 7.72
CA ALA A 515 4.01 -2.18 8.92
C ALA A 515 5.01 -2.18 10.08
N THR A 516 4.48 -2.25 11.29
CA THR A 516 5.25 -2.51 12.52
C THR A 516 5.35 -4.00 12.82
N LEU A 517 6.39 -4.38 13.55
CA LEU A 517 6.54 -5.69 14.17
C LEU A 517 6.94 -5.46 15.63
N ASP A 518 6.14 -5.93 16.57
CA ASP A 518 6.38 -5.79 18.01
C ASP A 518 6.62 -7.15 18.67
N LEU A 519 7.88 -7.59 18.67
CA LEU A 519 8.35 -8.83 19.30
C LEU A 519 9.47 -8.52 20.31
N PRO A 520 9.16 -7.83 21.43
CA PRO A 520 10.18 -7.36 22.37
C PRO A 520 10.94 -8.53 23.03
N THR A 521 10.31 -9.70 23.18
CA THR A 521 10.96 -10.91 23.69
C THR A 521 12.04 -11.47 22.77
N GLN A 522 12.07 -11.03 21.50
CA GLN A 522 13.08 -11.38 20.51
C GLN A 522 14.03 -10.22 20.19
N ASN A 523 14.00 -9.14 20.99
CA ASN A 523 14.70 -7.88 20.76
C ASN A 523 14.38 -7.27 19.37
N ASP A 524 13.15 -7.44 18.91
CA ASP A 524 12.72 -7.03 17.57
C ASP A 524 11.48 -6.16 17.65
N GLN A 525 11.70 -4.85 17.63
CA GLN A 525 10.65 -3.83 17.53
C GLN A 525 10.96 -2.99 16.31
N SER A 526 10.29 -3.30 15.21
CA SER A 526 10.74 -2.88 13.89
C SER A 526 9.66 -2.20 13.07
N ILE A 527 10.08 -1.36 12.12
CA ILE A 527 9.27 -0.90 11.00
C ILE A 527 9.85 -1.38 9.68
N PHE A 528 8.99 -1.77 8.75
CA PHE A 528 9.40 -2.02 7.37
C PHE A 528 9.42 -0.72 6.58
N ILE A 529 10.48 -0.47 5.81
CA ILE A 529 10.63 0.74 4.99
C ILE A 529 10.62 0.39 3.51
N ARG A 530 10.12 1.30 2.68
CA ARG A 530 10.11 1.18 1.22
C ARG A 530 10.54 2.50 0.61
N MET A 531 11.54 2.49 -0.28
CA MET A 531 12.05 3.72 -0.90
C MET A 531 12.38 3.49 -2.38
N ILE A 532 12.15 4.52 -3.19
CA ILE A 532 12.59 4.61 -4.59
C ILE A 532 13.25 5.97 -4.80
N LEU A 533 14.54 5.97 -5.16
CA LEU A 533 15.30 7.17 -5.48
C LEU A 533 15.20 7.45 -6.98
N SER A 534 14.27 8.31 -7.40
CA SER A 534 14.00 8.50 -8.84
C SER A 534 14.55 9.78 -9.47
N ASN A 535 15.15 10.69 -8.69
CA ASN A 535 15.59 12.00 -9.18
C ASN A 535 17.08 12.03 -9.58
N PRO A 536 17.47 12.71 -10.68
CA PRO A 536 18.88 12.91 -11.07
C PRO A 536 19.78 13.49 -9.99
N LYS A 537 19.24 14.25 -9.02
CA LYS A 537 19.98 14.78 -7.86
C LYS A 537 20.71 13.69 -7.07
N PHE A 538 20.23 12.45 -7.13
CA PHE A 538 20.81 11.30 -6.44
C PHE A 538 22.03 10.68 -7.12
N ALA A 539 22.45 11.19 -8.29
CA ALA A 539 23.66 10.78 -8.99
C ALA A 539 23.82 9.24 -9.08
N ASN A 540 24.83 8.67 -8.41
CA ASN A 540 25.17 7.24 -8.50
C ASN A 540 24.10 6.31 -7.92
N ILE A 541 23.22 6.80 -7.04
CA ILE A 541 22.10 6.03 -6.48
C ILE A 541 20.76 6.39 -7.11
N ASN A 542 20.76 7.16 -8.21
CA ASN A 542 19.56 7.42 -8.99
C ASN A 542 19.04 6.12 -9.65
N GLY A 543 17.83 5.72 -9.30
CA GLY A 543 17.18 4.46 -9.66
C GLY A 543 17.22 3.39 -8.56
N ALA A 544 17.96 3.62 -7.46
CA ALA A 544 18.04 2.68 -6.37
C ALA A 544 16.69 2.53 -5.66
N MET A 545 16.32 1.29 -5.42
CA MET A 545 15.12 0.87 -4.71
C MET A 545 15.52 0.08 -3.47
N VAL A 546 14.83 0.31 -2.35
CA VAL A 546 15.09 -0.34 -1.05
C VAL A 546 13.79 -0.82 -0.45
N GLY A 547 13.74 -2.06 0.04
CA GLY A 547 12.58 -2.58 0.76
C GLY A 547 11.32 -2.78 -0.08
N VAL A 548 11.45 -2.71 -1.40
CA VAL A 548 10.39 -3.00 -2.37
C VAL A 548 10.69 -4.32 -3.05
N THR A 549 9.65 -5.12 -3.16
CA THR A 549 9.65 -6.36 -3.94
C THR A 549 8.71 -6.15 -5.12
N PHE A 550 9.11 -6.68 -6.26
CA PHE A 550 8.37 -6.65 -7.52
C PHE A 550 8.40 -8.05 -8.13
N THR A 551 7.64 -8.28 -9.19
CA THR A 551 7.63 -9.55 -9.92
C THR A 551 9.02 -9.86 -10.52
N LEU A 552 9.79 -8.83 -10.84
CA LEU A 552 11.15 -8.88 -11.36
C LEU A 552 12.20 -8.84 -10.22
N PRO A 553 13.50 -9.11 -10.52
CA PRO A 553 14.56 -8.97 -9.51
C PRO A 553 14.43 -7.65 -8.77
N SER A 554 14.49 -7.71 -7.44
CA SER A 554 14.18 -6.59 -6.57
C SER A 554 15.06 -6.60 -5.33
N ALA A 555 15.00 -5.51 -4.57
CA ALA A 555 15.84 -5.33 -3.39
C ALA A 555 15.48 -6.28 -2.24
N GLY A 556 14.27 -6.86 -2.28
CA GLY A 556 13.70 -7.60 -1.15
C GLY A 556 13.21 -6.66 -0.05
N THR A 557 13.04 -7.20 1.15
CA THR A 557 12.51 -6.43 2.28
C THR A 557 13.59 -5.63 2.99
N ALA A 558 13.17 -4.54 3.64
CA ALA A 558 14.05 -3.71 4.48
C ALA A 558 13.33 -3.42 5.80
N LYS A 559 13.88 -3.95 6.89
CA LYS A 559 13.35 -3.88 8.24
C LYS A 559 14.29 -3.08 9.13
N LEU A 560 13.81 -1.96 9.64
CA LEU A 560 14.50 -1.07 10.56
C LEU A 560 14.11 -1.45 11.99
N ASN A 561 15.04 -2.05 12.73
CA ASN A 561 14.83 -2.36 14.15
C ASN A 561 15.15 -1.13 15.00
N LEU A 562 14.24 -0.83 15.92
CA LEU A 562 14.22 0.33 16.81
C LEU A 562 14.31 -0.08 18.29
N PHE A 563 14.43 -1.39 18.58
CA PHE A 563 14.37 -1.93 19.94
C PHE A 563 15.27 -1.19 20.95
N ASN A 564 16.54 -0.99 20.60
CA ASN A 564 17.48 -0.28 21.48
C ASN A 564 17.10 1.21 21.65
N LEU A 565 16.71 1.88 20.57
CA LEU A 565 16.28 3.27 20.61
C LEU A 565 15.02 3.46 21.48
N LEU A 566 14.05 2.54 21.38
CA LEU A 566 12.84 2.53 22.20
C LEU A 566 13.14 2.27 23.69
N ALA A 567 14.24 1.58 23.99
CA ALA A 567 14.79 1.40 25.33
C ALA A 567 15.66 2.60 25.81
N ASN A 568 15.59 3.74 25.12
CA ASN A 568 16.35 4.96 25.38
C ASN A 568 17.88 4.83 25.24
N LYS A 569 18.35 3.85 24.46
CA LYS A 569 19.78 3.67 24.18
C LYS A 569 20.15 4.40 22.89
N VAL A 570 21.06 5.38 23.00
CA VAL A 570 21.56 6.21 21.88
C VAL A 570 23.05 5.94 21.64
N ASP A 571 23.36 5.05 20.71
CA ASP A 571 24.70 4.69 20.24
C ASP A 571 24.65 4.14 18.80
N ASP A 572 25.79 3.61 18.30
CA ASP A 572 25.89 3.05 16.95
C ASP A 572 24.99 1.81 16.70
N ASN A 573 24.46 1.20 17.76
CA ASN A 573 23.56 0.04 17.69
C ASN A 573 22.11 0.39 18.04
N SER A 574 21.76 1.68 18.18
CA SER A 574 20.39 2.13 18.48
C SER A 574 19.37 1.65 17.45
N ILE A 575 19.78 1.65 16.19
CA ILE A 575 18.97 1.23 15.06
C ILE A 575 19.80 0.37 14.11
N ASN A 576 19.16 -0.58 13.44
CA ASN A 576 19.81 -1.37 12.40
C ASN A 576 18.83 -1.65 11.26
N LEU A 577 19.36 -1.73 10.03
CA LEU A 577 18.59 -2.05 8.83
C LEU A 577 18.99 -3.44 8.31
N ASN A 578 18.04 -4.36 8.21
CA ASN A 578 18.26 -5.72 7.73
C ASN A 578 17.18 -6.17 6.73
N ASN A 579 17.35 -7.32 6.10
CA ASN A 579 16.41 -7.88 5.12
C ASN A 579 15.27 -8.73 5.75
N GLY A 580 14.97 -8.56 7.04
CA GLY A 580 14.01 -9.39 7.77
C GLY A 580 14.57 -10.76 8.19
N ALA A 581 15.48 -11.36 7.42
CA ALA A 581 16.21 -12.59 7.75
C ALA A 581 17.51 -12.34 8.54
N LYS A 582 17.68 -11.11 9.08
CA LYS A 582 18.86 -10.64 9.85
C LYS A 582 20.16 -10.47 9.05
N GLU A 583 20.12 -10.54 7.73
CA GLU A 583 21.25 -10.12 6.87
C GLU A 583 21.13 -8.63 6.52
N LEU A 584 22.18 -8.01 5.96
CA LEU A 584 22.13 -6.62 5.53
C LEU A 584 20.99 -6.39 4.53
N ALA A 585 20.31 -5.25 4.65
CA ALA A 585 19.35 -4.85 3.64
C ALA A 585 20.09 -4.56 2.32
N SER A 586 19.44 -4.92 1.21
CA SER A 586 19.95 -4.70 -0.13
C SER A 586 19.23 -3.56 -0.83
N TRP A 587 19.83 -3.06 -1.90
CA TRP A 587 19.17 -2.16 -2.85
C TRP A 587 19.36 -2.69 -4.27
N PHE A 588 18.41 -2.34 -5.14
CA PHE A 588 18.42 -2.76 -6.54
C PHE A 588 18.05 -1.59 -7.47
N ASN A 589 18.57 -1.58 -8.69
CA ASN A 589 18.34 -0.54 -9.68
C ASN A 589 18.00 -1.16 -11.04
N GLU A 590 16.71 -1.22 -11.34
CA GLU A 590 16.20 -1.79 -12.59
C GLU A 590 16.68 -1.02 -13.83
N HIS A 591 16.86 0.30 -13.73
CA HIS A 591 17.41 1.08 -14.84
C HIS A 591 18.83 0.64 -15.20
N ALA A 592 19.68 0.45 -14.19
CA ALA A 592 21.04 -0.06 -14.39
C ALA A 592 21.05 -1.50 -14.90
N PHE A 593 20.11 -2.34 -14.44
CA PHE A 593 19.95 -3.71 -14.91
C PHE A 593 19.54 -3.75 -16.39
N ALA A 594 18.53 -2.98 -16.79
CA ALA A 594 18.11 -2.85 -18.17
C ALA A 594 19.23 -2.29 -19.07
N GLN A 595 19.99 -1.30 -18.59
CA GLN A 595 21.14 -0.77 -19.31
C GLN A 595 22.23 -1.83 -19.50
N ASN A 596 22.49 -2.67 -18.48
CA ASN A 596 23.44 -3.77 -18.59
C ASN A 596 23.03 -4.77 -19.67
N ARG A 597 21.73 -5.12 -19.75
CA ARG A 597 21.21 -5.98 -20.82
C ARG A 597 21.43 -5.36 -22.20
N TYR A 598 21.11 -4.08 -22.37
CA TYR A 598 21.34 -3.36 -23.63
C TYR A 598 22.82 -3.34 -24.02
N ASN A 599 23.72 -3.10 -23.07
CA ASN A 599 25.16 -3.06 -23.33
C ASN A 599 25.74 -4.37 -23.89
N ASN A 600 25.05 -5.50 -23.67
CA ASN A 600 25.44 -6.82 -24.14
C ASN A 600 24.80 -7.22 -25.49
N VAL A 601 24.08 -6.31 -26.15
CA VAL A 601 23.51 -6.56 -27.49
C VAL A 601 24.63 -6.69 -28.53
N THR A 602 24.52 -7.71 -29.39
CA THR A 602 25.54 -8.01 -30.41
C THR A 602 25.75 -6.84 -31.36
N LYS A 603 27.02 -6.50 -31.64
CA LYS A 603 27.45 -5.37 -32.50
C LYS A 603 27.10 -3.97 -31.94
N LEU A 604 26.73 -3.86 -30.67
CA LEU A 604 26.65 -2.58 -29.97
C LEU A 604 28.03 -2.19 -29.41
N THR A 605 28.38 -0.91 -29.46
CA THR A 605 29.52 -0.34 -28.72
C THR A 605 28.99 0.65 -27.67
N PRO A 606 28.85 0.25 -26.40
CA PRO A 606 28.35 1.14 -25.35
C PRO A 606 29.31 2.30 -25.09
N THR A 607 28.74 3.47 -24.80
CA THR A 607 29.46 4.64 -24.29
C THR A 607 29.99 4.41 -22.86
N GLU A 608 30.93 5.24 -22.41
CA GLU A 608 31.45 5.13 -21.04
C GLU A 608 30.39 5.40 -19.96
N ASP A 609 29.46 6.34 -20.19
CA ASP A 609 28.36 6.60 -19.27
C ASP A 609 27.40 5.41 -19.16
N GLU A 610 27.12 4.74 -20.28
CA GLU A 610 26.29 3.52 -20.31
C GLU A 610 26.97 2.36 -19.58
N LYS A 611 28.30 2.21 -19.73
CA LYS A 611 29.08 1.24 -18.96
C LYS A 611 29.10 1.59 -17.48
N ALA A 612 29.19 2.87 -17.12
CA ALA A 612 29.21 3.33 -15.74
C ALA A 612 27.85 3.10 -15.05
N LEU A 613 26.74 3.36 -15.73
CA LEU A 613 25.39 3.07 -15.24
C LEU A 613 25.19 1.56 -15.03
N ALA A 614 25.60 0.73 -15.99
CA ALA A 614 25.45 -0.73 -15.94
C ALA A 614 26.23 -1.43 -14.81
N LYS A 615 27.11 -0.70 -14.09
CA LYS A 615 27.82 -1.19 -12.89
C LYS A 615 27.05 -0.97 -11.58
N ARG A 616 25.94 -0.23 -11.60
CA ARG A 616 25.21 0.25 -10.42
C ARG A 616 23.90 -0.52 -10.22
N ILE A 617 23.92 -1.83 -10.45
CA ILE A 617 22.72 -2.68 -10.43
C ILE A 617 22.23 -2.94 -9.01
N ALA A 618 23.14 -3.25 -8.08
CA ALA A 618 22.78 -3.65 -6.73
C ALA A 618 23.90 -3.41 -5.73
N GLY A 619 23.55 -3.54 -4.46
CA GLY A 619 24.49 -3.52 -3.34
C GLY A 619 23.76 -3.59 -2.01
N THR A 620 24.44 -3.19 -0.94
CA THR A 620 23.88 -3.20 0.43
C THR A 620 23.63 -1.78 0.92
N VAL A 621 22.68 -1.63 1.85
CA VAL A 621 22.37 -0.37 2.51
C VAL A 621 22.43 -0.53 4.01
N THR A 622 23.17 0.35 4.68
CA THR A 622 23.22 0.45 6.13
C THR A 622 22.59 1.77 6.59
N ILE A 623 22.25 1.86 7.87
CA ILE A 623 21.64 3.05 8.47
C ILE A 623 22.35 3.39 9.78
N LYS A 624 22.44 4.68 10.08
CA LYS A 624 22.82 5.21 11.39
C LYS A 624 21.95 6.39 11.77
N LEU A 625 21.81 6.67 13.06
CA LEU A 625 21.18 7.92 13.51
C LEU A 625 21.92 9.13 12.94
N ALA A 626 21.20 10.23 12.71
CA ALA A 626 21.82 11.52 12.41
C ALA A 626 22.73 11.97 13.57
N ASP A 627 23.56 12.98 13.35
CA ASP A 627 24.49 13.48 14.36
C ASP A 627 23.75 13.97 15.63
N GLN A 628 23.84 13.19 16.71
CA GLN A 628 23.13 13.44 17.96
C GLN A 628 23.69 14.65 18.75
N SER A 629 24.83 15.20 18.33
CA SER A 629 25.36 16.45 18.90
C SER A 629 24.57 17.68 18.45
N ILE A 630 23.85 17.59 17.32
CA ILE A 630 22.98 18.65 16.82
C ILE A 630 21.64 18.60 17.57
N PRO A 631 21.21 19.65 18.28
CA PRO A 631 19.98 19.61 19.08
C PRO A 631 18.72 19.22 18.29
N ALA A 632 18.60 19.69 17.04
CA ALA A 632 17.49 19.35 16.14
C ALA A 632 17.49 17.88 15.69
N CYS A 633 18.64 17.20 15.76
CA CYS A 633 18.81 15.80 15.35
C CYS A 633 18.60 14.78 16.47
N LYS A 634 18.33 15.22 17.71
CA LYS A 634 18.10 14.31 18.83
C LYS A 634 17.00 13.30 18.50
N ALA A 635 17.35 12.02 18.58
CA ALA A 635 16.46 10.92 18.22
C ALA A 635 15.36 10.70 19.27
N ILE A 636 15.66 10.96 20.55
CA ILE A 636 14.69 10.84 21.64
C ILE A 636 14.24 12.24 22.07
N LYS A 637 12.93 12.44 22.08
CA LYS A 637 12.25 13.69 22.45
C LYS A 637 11.21 13.38 23.52
N THR A 638 10.89 14.35 24.37
CA THR A 638 9.85 14.21 25.39
C THR A 638 8.68 15.12 25.04
N LYS A 639 7.45 14.61 25.11
CA LYS A 639 6.26 15.42 24.89
C LYS A 639 6.07 16.37 26.06
N SER A 640 6.00 17.67 25.78
CA SER A 640 5.74 18.71 26.77
C SER A 640 4.30 18.67 27.28
#